data_AF-A0A835NDS6-F1
#
_entry.id   AF-A0A835NDS6-F1
#
_cell.length_a   1.000
_cell.length_b   1.000
_cell.length_c   1.000
_cell.angle_alpha   90.00
_cell.angle_beta   90.00
_cell.angle_gamma   90.00
#
_symmetry.space_group_name_H-M   'P 1'
#
loop_
_entity.id
_entity.type
_entity.pdbx_description
1 polymer ?
#
loop_
_entity_poly.entity_id
_entity_poly.type
_entity_poly.pdbx_seq_one_letter_code
_entity_poly.pdbx_strand_id
1 'polypeptide(L)'
;TPKLGWLVFGAGDEGHGCLLRFRAGAKCQQPPRLHLRLAGVAVPTGCAAGRAPQAPSPRNDIRDCSAEPPYLPPTATNTTARLAALRGLMRTQGAHAYIVPSTDAHMSEYISERDARLSWLSGFTGSAGTAVVTQDKAALWTDSRYWTQAERELDCNWELQRTRPPQPLAQPPLGSAWAGSSANSRCHPALSCSLHRVHRDVDPGGGSCGGEHTWNSYSRALHGSGRTLFPLETNLVDQAWGDQRPLPSSSEIYSLPAEFTGSSWQEKVAGIRQRMEQHSRRPTAVLLSGLEETAWLFNLRGDDIPYNPVFYSYTLLTNTTISLFLDESRLSAAARGSLRSGCPGPLCVELQDYGQVSAHLRRYTQDNVTVWLGTEYTTYGLYGIIPQEKLLQDNYSPVMMAKAVKNAHEQEMLRAAHVRDAVAVIQYLLWLEKTVPQGQVDEFSGAQHIDALRWAQENSRGPSFQSISASGLNAALAHYSPSNGSSRTLSAREMYLFDTGGQYLDGTTDITRTVHWSEPTPLQKEAYTRVLMGNIDLSRLVFPSNTAGGCQTWHWPSIEPLAQGAGGHGGPAGSLAPIPPLHSPGRTVESFARRALWDVGLNYGHGTGHGIGNFLSVHEWPVGFQSNNVPLEAGMFTSIEPGYYRDGEFGIRIEDVALVVEAQTEHQSEETFLTFEVVSLVPYDRNLIDLSLLSPEQVRGVLGVGSRAGTRGQHGGLDAAKNQGHGMRMEWIRYLNSYYEKIRERVEPELRRQRLEEELAWLQESTEPFPLSSARTVAAGTLVLAPLLSVLLSGLGA
;
A
#
# COMPACT_ATOMS: atom_id res chain seq x y z
N THR A 1 -5.61 -56.75 -11.04
CA THR A 1 -5.98 -55.70 -10.06
C THR A 1 -5.99 -54.36 -10.77
N PRO A 2 -7.14 -53.91 -11.31
CA PRO A 2 -7.15 -52.72 -12.14
C PRO A 2 -7.09 -51.45 -11.27
N LYS A 3 -6.22 -50.54 -11.71
CA LYS A 3 -5.82 -49.27 -11.09
C LYS A 3 -7.02 -48.31 -10.99
N LEU A 4 -7.18 -47.67 -9.83
CA LEU A 4 -8.00 -46.45 -9.71
C LEU A 4 -7.26 -45.31 -10.41
N GLY A 5 -7.87 -44.73 -11.44
CA GLY A 5 -7.41 -43.49 -12.06
C GLY A 5 -8.48 -42.41 -11.86
N TRP A 6 -8.05 -41.20 -11.55
CA TRP A 6 -8.88 -40.00 -11.58
C TRP A 6 -8.68 -39.33 -12.94
N LEU A 7 -9.75 -39.02 -13.65
CA LEU A 7 -9.74 -38.20 -14.87
C LEU A 7 -10.43 -36.88 -14.53
N VAL A 8 -9.65 -35.80 -14.51
CA VAL A 8 -10.15 -34.42 -14.43
C VAL A 8 -10.37 -33.95 -15.86
N PHE A 9 -11.63 -33.75 -16.25
CA PHE A 9 -11.94 -33.00 -17.46
C PHE A 9 -11.89 -31.52 -17.11
N GLY A 10 -10.92 -30.79 -17.68
CA GLY A 10 -10.94 -29.34 -17.70
C GLY A 10 -11.80 -28.85 -18.86
N ALA A 11 -12.78 -28.00 -18.58
CA ALA A 11 -13.31 -27.02 -19.52
C ALA A 11 -14.20 -25.99 -18.79
N GLY A 12 -14.03 -24.72 -19.17
CA GLY A 12 -15.13 -23.77 -19.35
C GLY A 12 -15.47 -22.88 -18.16
N ASP A 13 -15.45 -21.57 -18.42
CA ASP A 13 -15.95 -20.50 -17.57
C ASP A 13 -17.39 -20.77 -17.11
N GLU A 14 -17.54 -21.20 -15.86
CA GLU A 14 -18.68 -21.05 -14.94
C GLU A 14 -18.55 -22.18 -13.89
N GLY A 15 -18.00 -21.82 -12.73
CA GLY A 15 -17.51 -22.76 -11.72
C GLY A 15 -18.59 -23.53 -10.94
N HIS A 16 -19.10 -24.61 -11.52
CA HIS A 16 -19.84 -25.65 -10.78
C HIS A 16 -19.28 -27.05 -11.08
N GLY A 17 -18.35 -27.53 -10.25
CA GLY A 17 -17.83 -28.91 -10.33
C GLY A 17 -18.64 -29.90 -9.50
N CYS A 18 -19.32 -30.86 -10.15
CA CYS A 18 -19.92 -32.03 -9.49
C CYS A 18 -18.94 -33.23 -9.51
N LEU A 19 -18.68 -33.83 -8.35
CA LEU A 19 -17.89 -35.07 -8.21
C LEU A 19 -18.80 -36.30 -8.40
N LEU A 20 -18.62 -37.04 -9.49
CA LEU A 20 -19.29 -38.33 -9.72
C LEU A 20 -18.29 -39.50 -9.67
N ARG A 21 -18.64 -40.52 -8.88
CA ARG A 21 -17.83 -41.72 -8.61
C ARG A 21 -18.40 -42.90 -9.42
N PHE A 22 -17.64 -43.48 -10.35
CA PHE A 22 -18.06 -44.67 -11.09
C PHE A 22 -17.28 -45.93 -10.68
N ARG A 23 -17.99 -47.08 -10.66
CA ARG A 23 -17.44 -48.44 -10.56
C ARG A 23 -17.63 -49.09 -11.93
N ALA A 24 -16.57 -49.53 -12.59
CA ALA A 24 -16.66 -50.21 -13.88
C ALA A 24 -17.19 -51.65 -13.72
N GLY A 25 -18.29 -51.97 -14.40
CA GLY A 25 -18.74 -53.35 -14.58
C GLY A 25 -20.21 -53.51 -14.98
N ALA A 26 -20.55 -53.27 -16.25
CA ALA A 26 -21.49 -54.06 -17.07
C ALA A 26 -21.94 -53.27 -18.33
N LYS A 27 -22.26 -54.03 -19.38
CA LYS A 27 -22.44 -53.67 -20.80
C LYS A 27 -23.63 -52.74 -21.10
N CYS A 28 -23.49 -51.93 -22.16
CA CYS A 28 -24.55 -51.11 -22.77
C CYS A 28 -25.73 -51.95 -23.27
N GLN A 29 -26.97 -51.54 -22.97
CA GLN A 29 -28.16 -51.54 -23.85
C GLN A 29 -29.14 -50.43 -23.39
N GLN A 30 -29.93 -49.91 -24.33
CA GLN A 30 -30.78 -48.70 -24.34
C GLN A 30 -31.82 -48.50 -23.20
N PRO A 31 -32.46 -47.30 -23.07
CA PRO A 31 -32.98 -46.78 -21.79
C PRO A 31 -34.45 -47.14 -21.52
N PRO A 32 -34.89 -47.20 -20.25
CA PRO A 32 -36.31 -47.07 -19.92
C PRO A 32 -36.62 -45.67 -19.39
N ARG A 33 -37.65 -45.05 -19.99
CA ARG A 33 -38.44 -43.96 -19.41
C ARG A 33 -39.13 -44.47 -18.15
N LEU A 34 -39.04 -43.75 -17.04
CA LEU A 34 -39.91 -43.97 -15.88
C LEU A 34 -40.64 -42.67 -15.53
N HIS A 35 -41.94 -42.66 -15.81
CA HIS A 35 -42.91 -41.72 -15.28
C HIS A 35 -43.12 -42.00 -13.79
N LEU A 36 -43.02 -40.98 -12.94
CA LEU A 36 -43.63 -41.04 -11.60
C LEU A 36 -44.78 -40.04 -11.51
N ARG A 37 -45.98 -40.59 -11.29
CA ARG A 37 -47.21 -39.90 -10.96
C ARG A 37 -47.12 -39.37 -9.52
N LEU A 38 -47.39 -38.08 -9.33
CA LEU A 38 -47.70 -37.51 -8.02
C LEU A 38 -49.16 -37.84 -7.68
N ALA A 39 -49.35 -38.61 -6.60
CA ALA A 39 -50.64 -38.79 -5.97
C ALA A 39 -50.85 -37.65 -4.97
N GLY A 40 -51.99 -36.95 -5.12
CA GLY A 40 -52.36 -35.83 -4.28
C GLY A 40 -52.77 -36.23 -2.87
N VAL A 41 -52.41 -35.36 -1.93
CA VAL A 41 -53.10 -35.22 -0.65
C VAL A 41 -53.28 -33.72 -0.44
N ALA A 42 -54.54 -33.30 -0.31
CA ALA A 42 -54.95 -31.93 -0.04
C ALA A 42 -55.50 -31.84 1.38
N VAL A 43 -54.97 -30.92 2.20
CA VAL A 43 -55.65 -30.23 3.31
C VAL A 43 -54.83 -28.96 3.68
N PRO A 44 -55.37 -27.96 4.41
CA PRO A 44 -56.05 -26.79 3.87
C PRO A 44 -55.28 -25.47 4.12
N THR A 45 -55.74 -24.42 3.45
CA THR A 45 -55.32 -23.02 3.51
C THR A 45 -55.38 -22.38 4.90
N GLY A 46 -54.36 -21.58 5.22
CA GLY A 46 -54.49 -20.43 6.12
C GLY A 46 -53.36 -20.27 7.13
N CYS A 47 -52.33 -19.48 6.79
CA CYS A 47 -51.60 -18.58 7.71
C CYS A 47 -50.61 -17.73 6.90
N ALA A 48 -50.61 -16.42 7.17
CA ALA A 48 -49.79 -15.43 6.50
C ALA A 48 -48.29 -15.71 6.70
N ALA A 49 -47.57 -15.92 5.60
CA ALA A 49 -46.11 -15.98 5.60
C ALA A 49 -45.56 -14.62 5.16
N GLY A 50 -44.82 -13.96 6.06
CA GLY A 50 -44.00 -12.80 5.74
C GLY A 50 -43.06 -13.12 4.57
N ARG A 51 -42.78 -12.11 3.75
CA ARG A 51 -41.80 -12.18 2.67
C ARG A 51 -40.49 -12.73 3.22
N ALA A 52 -40.07 -13.88 2.70
CA ALA A 52 -38.67 -14.29 2.79
C ALA A 52 -37.80 -13.17 2.20
N PRO A 53 -36.63 -12.86 2.79
CA PRO A 53 -35.72 -11.89 2.19
C PRO A 53 -35.37 -12.39 0.79
N GLN A 54 -35.60 -11.53 -0.20
CA GLN A 54 -35.20 -11.78 -1.58
C GLN A 54 -33.70 -12.08 -1.58
N ALA A 55 -33.29 -13.12 -2.32
CA ALA A 55 -31.89 -13.29 -2.69
C ALA A 55 -31.36 -11.97 -3.29
N PRO A 56 -30.10 -11.59 -3.03
CA PRO A 56 -29.56 -10.33 -3.52
C PRO A 56 -29.72 -10.25 -5.04
N SER A 57 -30.24 -9.10 -5.48
CA SER A 57 -30.34 -8.71 -6.89
C SER A 57 -29.04 -9.03 -7.66
N PRO A 58 -29.10 -9.39 -8.96
CA PRO A 58 -27.91 -9.36 -9.79
C PRO A 58 -27.22 -7.99 -9.66
N ARG A 59 -25.88 -8.00 -9.68
CA ARG A 59 -24.98 -6.86 -9.45
C ARG A 59 -25.27 -5.73 -10.45
N ASN A 60 -26.25 -4.88 -10.15
CA ASN A 60 -26.61 -3.71 -10.95
C ASN A 60 -25.58 -2.57 -10.84
N ASP A 61 -24.42 -2.81 -10.26
CA ASP A 61 -23.37 -1.81 -10.05
C ASP A 61 -22.19 -1.94 -11.02
N ILE A 62 -22.03 -3.06 -11.74
CA ILE A 62 -20.94 -3.28 -12.71
C ILE A 62 -21.45 -3.32 -14.16
N ARG A 63 -20.60 -3.01 -15.13
CA ARG A 63 -20.95 -3.03 -16.56
C ARG A 63 -21.28 -4.44 -17.08
N ASP A 64 -22.23 -4.51 -18.02
CA ASP A 64 -22.52 -5.70 -18.83
C ASP A 64 -22.47 -5.34 -20.31
N CYS A 65 -21.31 -5.60 -20.92
CA CYS A 65 -21.07 -5.35 -22.33
C CYS A 65 -21.60 -6.46 -23.26
N SER A 66 -22.14 -7.54 -22.70
CA SER A 66 -22.75 -8.64 -23.46
C SER A 66 -24.26 -8.45 -23.66
N ALA A 67 -24.88 -7.56 -22.87
CA ALA A 67 -26.29 -7.20 -23.01
C ALA A 67 -26.57 -6.34 -24.26
N GLU A 68 -27.81 -6.40 -24.75
CA GLU A 68 -28.30 -5.55 -25.85
C GLU A 68 -29.55 -4.76 -25.39
N PRO A 69 -29.44 -3.43 -25.15
CA PRO A 69 -28.22 -2.61 -25.19
C PRO A 69 -27.27 -2.92 -24.01
N PRO A 70 -25.96 -2.65 -24.15
CA PRO A 70 -25.01 -2.79 -23.04
C PRO A 70 -25.45 -2.00 -21.81
N TYR A 71 -25.29 -2.60 -20.63
CA TYR A 71 -25.48 -1.91 -19.37
C TYR A 71 -24.17 -1.24 -18.94
N LEU A 72 -24.23 0.07 -18.68
CA LEU A 72 -23.13 0.84 -18.11
C LEU A 72 -23.56 1.44 -16.77
N PRO A 73 -22.76 1.31 -15.70
CA PRO A 73 -23.03 1.97 -14.43
C PRO A 73 -23.01 3.49 -14.61
N PRO A 74 -23.72 4.27 -13.75
CA PRO A 74 -23.69 5.73 -13.79
C PRO A 74 -22.29 6.34 -13.62
N THR A 75 -21.37 5.60 -13.01
CA THR A 75 -19.96 5.96 -12.82
C THR A 75 -19.11 5.76 -14.07
N ALA A 76 -19.62 5.06 -15.10
CA ALA A 76 -18.85 4.78 -16.30
C ALA A 76 -18.75 6.01 -17.21
N THR A 77 -17.55 6.28 -17.72
CA THR A 77 -17.31 7.40 -18.64
C THR A 77 -17.32 6.95 -20.09
N ASN A 78 -18.07 7.62 -20.97
CA ASN A 78 -18.02 7.35 -22.41
C ASN A 78 -16.73 7.91 -23.03
N THR A 79 -15.84 7.02 -23.46
CA THR A 79 -14.49 7.30 -23.95
C THR A 79 -14.35 7.25 -25.47
N THR A 80 -15.46 7.03 -26.20
CA THR A 80 -15.46 6.81 -27.67
C THR A 80 -14.74 7.92 -28.43
N ALA A 81 -15.05 9.18 -28.13
CA ALA A 81 -14.43 10.34 -28.78
C ALA A 81 -12.94 10.49 -28.42
N ARG A 82 -12.56 10.20 -27.17
CA ARG A 82 -11.18 10.29 -26.67
C ARG A 82 -10.29 9.28 -27.38
N LEU A 83 -10.75 8.02 -27.49
CA LEU A 83 -10.06 6.96 -28.23
C LEU A 83 -9.95 7.26 -29.73
N ALA A 84 -11.00 7.82 -30.34
CA ALA A 84 -10.97 8.21 -31.76
C ALA A 84 -9.91 9.29 -32.04
N ALA A 85 -9.82 10.31 -31.18
CA ALA A 85 -8.81 11.36 -31.29
C ALA A 85 -7.39 10.80 -31.13
N LEU A 86 -7.14 9.99 -30.10
CA LEU A 86 -5.85 9.34 -29.88
C LEU A 86 -5.43 8.47 -31.06
N ARG A 87 -6.33 7.62 -31.59
CA ARG A 87 -6.05 6.76 -32.75
C ARG A 87 -5.73 7.57 -34.00
N GLY A 88 -6.38 8.72 -34.19
CA GLY A 88 -6.04 9.67 -35.26
C GLY A 88 -4.59 10.13 -35.18
N LEU A 89 -4.14 10.56 -34.00
CA LEU A 89 -2.76 10.98 -33.73
C LEU A 89 -1.76 9.82 -33.83
N MET A 90 -2.14 8.61 -33.40
CA MET A 90 -1.28 7.43 -33.56
C MET A 90 -0.98 7.15 -35.03
N ARG A 91 -1.97 7.31 -35.94
CA ARG A 91 -1.76 7.12 -37.38
C ARG A 91 -0.79 8.14 -37.96
N THR A 92 -0.85 9.40 -37.54
CA THR A 92 0.06 10.45 -38.03
C THR A 92 1.51 10.19 -37.60
N GLN A 93 1.70 9.56 -36.44
CA GLN A 93 3.02 9.18 -35.91
C GLN A 93 3.50 7.79 -36.37
N GLY A 94 2.71 7.06 -37.17
CA GLY A 94 3.02 5.67 -37.56
C GLY A 94 2.97 4.65 -36.41
N ALA A 95 2.33 5.00 -35.29
CA ALA A 95 2.18 4.14 -34.12
C ALA A 95 1.01 3.17 -34.31
N HIS A 96 1.29 1.87 -34.14
CA HIS A 96 0.27 0.81 -34.23
C HIS A 96 -0.39 0.53 -32.88
N ALA A 97 0.33 0.82 -31.80
CA ALA A 97 -0.19 0.85 -30.45
C ALA A 97 0.46 1.96 -29.63
N TYR A 98 -0.23 2.39 -28.59
CA TYR A 98 0.21 3.42 -27.66
C TYR A 98 -0.05 2.97 -26.23
N ILE A 99 0.98 3.05 -25.39
CA ILE A 99 0.92 2.62 -23.99
C ILE A 99 0.84 3.86 -23.09
N VAL A 100 -0.11 3.83 -22.14
CA VAL A 100 -0.42 4.94 -21.24
C VAL A 100 -0.38 4.45 -19.80
N PRO A 101 0.70 4.71 -19.04
CA PRO A 101 0.79 4.34 -17.63
C PRO A 101 0.03 5.33 -16.72
N SER A 102 -0.27 4.92 -15.50
CA SER A 102 -0.85 5.75 -14.43
C SER A 102 0.24 6.50 -13.62
N THR A 103 1.07 7.31 -14.28
CA THR A 103 2.13 8.07 -13.60
C THR A 103 2.48 9.36 -14.32
N ASP A 104 3.37 10.16 -13.73
CA ASP A 104 3.87 11.42 -14.25
C ASP A 104 5.37 11.35 -14.60
N ALA A 105 6.00 12.51 -14.84
CA ALA A 105 7.41 12.59 -15.19
C ALA A 105 8.38 12.32 -14.04
N HIS A 106 7.85 12.18 -12.82
CA HIS A 106 8.61 12.04 -11.58
C HIS A 106 8.31 10.71 -10.86
N MET A 107 7.58 9.81 -11.52
CA MET A 107 7.14 8.53 -10.94
C MET A 107 6.33 8.73 -9.65
N SER A 108 5.58 9.83 -9.55
CA SER A 108 4.71 10.07 -8.40
C SER A 108 3.61 9.01 -8.34
N GLU A 109 3.30 8.58 -7.11
CA GLU A 109 2.25 7.60 -6.86
C GLU A 109 0.86 8.23 -7.02
N TYR A 110 0.63 9.32 -6.29
CA TYR A 110 -0.46 10.24 -6.58
C TYR A 110 0.00 11.20 -7.65
N ILE A 111 -0.91 11.57 -8.56
CA ILE A 111 -0.62 12.44 -9.68
C ILE A 111 -1.57 13.64 -9.66
N SER A 112 -1.11 14.77 -10.19
CA SER A 112 -1.99 15.92 -10.42
C SER A 112 -3.07 15.59 -11.46
N GLU A 113 -4.20 16.29 -11.41
CA GLU A 113 -5.26 16.15 -12.42
C GLU A 113 -4.74 16.39 -13.84
N ARG A 114 -3.73 17.26 -13.97
CA ARG A 114 -3.07 17.56 -15.26
C ARG A 114 -2.32 16.35 -15.84
N ASP A 115 -1.82 15.46 -15.01
CA ASP A 115 -1.08 14.26 -15.41
C ASP A 115 -1.90 12.98 -15.35
N ALA A 116 -3.17 13.06 -14.94
CA ALA A 116 -4.16 11.97 -14.90
C ALA A 116 -4.62 11.50 -16.30
N ARG A 117 -3.67 11.27 -17.21
CA ARG A 117 -3.87 10.88 -18.61
C ARG A 117 -4.62 9.57 -18.76
N LEU A 118 -4.29 8.56 -17.94
CA LEU A 118 -4.98 7.28 -17.95
C LEU A 118 -6.45 7.47 -17.57
N SER A 119 -6.70 8.16 -16.45
CA SER A 119 -8.05 8.46 -15.96
C SER A 119 -8.86 9.27 -16.97
N TRP A 120 -8.28 10.31 -17.55
CA TRP A 120 -8.95 11.04 -18.63
C TRP A 120 -9.20 10.14 -19.85
N LEU A 121 -8.26 9.28 -20.25
CA LEU A 121 -8.43 8.46 -21.44
C LEU A 121 -9.50 7.36 -21.25
N SER A 122 -9.55 6.71 -20.08
CA SER A 122 -10.36 5.51 -19.83
C SER A 122 -11.56 5.71 -18.91
N GLY A 123 -11.58 6.76 -18.10
CA GLY A 123 -12.52 6.93 -16.99
C GLY A 123 -12.14 6.21 -15.70
N PHE A 124 -11.11 5.35 -15.72
CA PHE A 124 -10.65 4.61 -14.54
C PHE A 124 -9.82 5.49 -13.61
N THR A 125 -10.21 5.58 -12.34
CA THR A 125 -9.63 6.50 -11.34
C THR A 125 -8.72 5.83 -10.31
N GLY A 126 -8.52 4.50 -10.39
CA GLY A 126 -7.60 3.80 -9.49
C GLY A 126 -6.14 4.24 -9.68
N SER A 127 -5.36 4.21 -8.61
CA SER A 127 -3.97 4.73 -8.62
C SER A 127 -2.98 3.84 -9.37
N ALA A 128 -3.32 2.56 -9.61
CA ALA A 128 -2.47 1.62 -10.35
C ALA A 128 -3.17 1.15 -11.64
N GLY A 129 -2.55 1.43 -12.79
CA GLY A 129 -3.00 0.85 -14.05
C GLY A 129 -2.09 1.18 -15.24
N THR A 130 -2.17 0.35 -16.28
CA THR A 130 -1.55 0.65 -17.58
C THR A 130 -2.53 0.35 -18.69
N ALA A 131 -2.80 1.34 -19.54
CA ALA A 131 -3.58 1.17 -20.74
C ALA A 131 -2.69 0.87 -21.96
N VAL A 132 -3.21 0.04 -22.86
CA VAL A 132 -2.68 -0.14 -24.21
C VAL A 132 -3.81 0.10 -25.21
N VAL A 133 -3.62 1.07 -26.10
CA VAL A 133 -4.57 1.40 -27.17
C VAL A 133 -3.97 0.99 -28.50
N THR A 134 -4.70 0.19 -29.29
CA THR A 134 -4.39 -0.11 -30.69
C THR A 134 -5.34 0.66 -31.61
N GLN A 135 -5.21 0.46 -32.93
CA GLN A 135 -6.12 1.08 -33.90
C GLN A 135 -7.59 0.61 -33.75
N ASP A 136 -7.81 -0.56 -33.16
CA ASP A 136 -9.10 -1.24 -33.07
C ASP A 136 -9.53 -1.62 -31.64
N LYS A 137 -8.59 -1.74 -30.69
CA LYS A 137 -8.86 -2.14 -29.30
C LYS A 137 -8.31 -1.15 -28.28
N ALA A 138 -8.79 -1.25 -27.05
CA ALA A 138 -8.24 -0.60 -25.87
C ALA A 138 -8.35 -1.57 -24.69
N ALA A 139 -7.25 -1.73 -23.95
CA ALA A 139 -7.20 -2.64 -22.80
C ALA A 139 -6.52 -1.95 -21.61
N LEU A 140 -7.01 -2.23 -20.40
CA LEU A 140 -6.48 -1.72 -19.14
C LEU A 140 -6.01 -2.89 -18.27
N TRP A 141 -4.75 -2.87 -17.84
CA TRP A 141 -4.21 -3.77 -16.82
C TRP A 141 -4.24 -3.07 -15.47
N THR A 142 -4.78 -3.73 -14.45
CA THR A 142 -4.73 -3.29 -13.05
C THR A 142 -4.79 -4.48 -12.10
N ASP A 143 -4.31 -4.29 -10.88
CA ASP A 143 -4.22 -5.32 -9.86
C ASP A 143 -5.55 -5.55 -9.11
N SER A 144 -5.55 -6.56 -8.23
CA SER A 144 -6.75 -7.03 -7.55
C SER A 144 -7.44 -6.00 -6.66
N ARG A 145 -6.75 -4.92 -6.25
CA ARG A 145 -7.37 -3.83 -5.48
C ARG A 145 -8.44 -3.10 -6.29
N TYR A 146 -8.31 -3.10 -7.62
CA TYR A 146 -9.06 -2.23 -8.51
C TYR A 146 -9.98 -2.95 -9.50
N TRP A 147 -10.04 -4.29 -9.51
CA TRP A 147 -10.86 -5.01 -10.49
C TRP A 147 -12.35 -4.61 -10.43
N THR A 148 -12.92 -4.57 -9.23
CA THR A 148 -14.33 -4.16 -9.06
C THR A 148 -14.53 -2.70 -9.47
N GLN A 149 -13.61 -1.81 -9.08
CA GLN A 149 -13.68 -0.40 -9.47
C GLN A 149 -13.59 -0.21 -10.99
N ALA A 150 -12.68 -0.91 -11.66
CA ALA A 150 -12.54 -0.84 -13.10
C ALA A 150 -13.80 -1.31 -13.85
N GLU A 151 -14.49 -2.36 -13.37
CA GLU A 151 -15.78 -2.79 -13.96
C GLU A 151 -16.92 -1.77 -13.70
N ARG A 152 -16.79 -0.90 -12.69
CA ARG A 152 -17.74 0.17 -12.39
C ARG A 152 -17.49 1.45 -13.21
N GLU A 153 -16.25 1.70 -13.62
CA GLU A 153 -15.82 2.98 -14.22
C GLU A 153 -15.55 2.94 -15.73
N LEU A 154 -15.20 1.76 -16.27
CA LEU A 154 -14.91 1.60 -17.68
C LEU A 154 -16.19 1.46 -18.51
N ASP A 155 -16.23 2.07 -19.71
CA ASP A 155 -17.23 1.75 -20.71
C ASP A 155 -16.88 0.46 -21.51
N CYS A 156 -17.74 0.09 -22.46
CA CYS A 156 -17.54 -1.13 -23.27
C CYS A 156 -16.47 -1.00 -24.37
N ASN A 157 -15.78 0.15 -24.50
CA ASN A 157 -14.63 0.27 -25.39
C ASN A 157 -13.37 -0.41 -24.80
N TRP A 158 -13.36 -0.71 -23.50
CA TRP A 158 -12.18 -1.18 -22.77
C TRP A 158 -12.28 -2.65 -22.35
N GLU A 159 -11.25 -3.43 -22.67
CA GLU A 159 -11.05 -4.76 -22.10
C GLU A 159 -10.31 -4.65 -20.76
N LEU A 160 -10.90 -5.15 -19.66
CA LEU A 160 -10.21 -5.22 -18.37
C LEU A 160 -9.33 -6.46 -18.30
N GLN A 161 -8.05 -6.26 -18.06
CA GLN A 161 -7.05 -7.32 -17.93
C GLN A 161 -6.64 -7.43 -16.45
N ARG A 162 -7.11 -8.51 -15.81
CA ARG A 162 -6.88 -8.76 -14.39
C ARG A 162 -5.47 -9.34 -14.19
N THR A 163 -4.51 -8.51 -13.76
CA THR A 163 -3.15 -9.00 -13.45
C THR A 163 -3.16 -9.81 -12.15
N ARG A 164 -2.76 -11.08 -12.22
CA ARG A 164 -2.45 -11.86 -11.01
C ARG A 164 -0.95 -11.73 -10.74
N PRO A 165 -0.50 -11.21 -9.58
CA PRO A 165 0.92 -11.22 -9.22
C PRO A 165 1.44 -12.66 -9.09
N PRO A 166 2.65 -13.02 -9.55
CA PRO A 166 3.59 -12.27 -10.39
C PRO A 166 3.55 -12.84 -11.82
N GLN A 167 2.62 -12.38 -12.65
CA GLN A 167 2.74 -12.63 -14.09
C GLN A 167 3.40 -11.41 -14.72
N PRO A 168 4.69 -11.49 -15.09
CA PRO A 168 5.29 -10.45 -15.89
C PRO A 168 4.46 -10.34 -17.18
N LEU A 169 4.14 -9.10 -17.57
CA LEU A 169 3.51 -8.76 -18.87
C LEU A 169 4.25 -9.36 -20.08
N ALA A 170 5.43 -9.94 -19.88
CA ALA A 170 6.29 -10.60 -20.84
C ALA A 170 5.83 -12.01 -21.29
N GLN A 171 4.78 -12.64 -20.74
CA GLN A 171 4.15 -13.83 -21.37
C GLN A 171 2.62 -13.87 -21.24
N PRO A 172 1.92 -14.22 -22.34
CA PRO A 172 1.30 -13.30 -23.27
C PRO A 172 -0.04 -12.72 -22.74
N PRO A 173 -0.14 -11.38 -22.56
CA PRO A 173 -1.42 -10.69 -22.78
C PRO A 173 -1.32 -9.60 -23.85
N LEU A 174 -0.11 -9.32 -24.37
CA LEU A 174 0.10 -8.63 -25.66
C LEU A 174 -0.25 -9.53 -26.87
N GLY A 175 -0.71 -10.76 -26.65
CA GLY A 175 -1.13 -11.69 -27.71
C GLY A 175 -2.61 -11.53 -28.10
N SER A 176 -3.52 -11.53 -27.12
CA SER A 176 -4.98 -11.57 -27.36
C SER A 176 -5.57 -10.23 -27.83
N ALA A 177 -5.06 -9.10 -27.34
CA ALA A 177 -5.41 -7.78 -27.88
C ALA A 177 -4.83 -7.56 -29.30
N TRP A 178 -3.80 -8.31 -29.69
CA TRP A 178 -3.04 -8.11 -30.93
C TRP A 178 -3.26 -9.22 -31.96
N ALA A 179 -4.01 -10.27 -31.64
CA ALA A 179 -4.28 -11.42 -32.51
C ALA A 179 -5.18 -11.09 -33.71
N GLY A 180 -5.70 -9.86 -33.81
CA GLY A 180 -6.52 -9.39 -34.92
C GLY A 180 -5.77 -8.77 -36.10
N SER A 181 -4.49 -8.39 -35.93
CA SER A 181 -3.71 -7.81 -37.03
C SER A 181 -2.88 -8.90 -37.73
N SER A 182 -3.22 -9.14 -39.00
CA SER A 182 -2.56 -10.08 -39.90
C SER A 182 -1.04 -10.09 -39.77
N ALA A 183 -0.46 -11.28 -39.66
CA ALA A 183 0.95 -11.60 -39.40
C ALA A 183 1.97 -11.15 -40.48
N ASN A 184 1.65 -10.13 -41.29
CA ASN A 184 2.50 -9.63 -42.39
C ASN A 184 2.78 -8.12 -42.36
N SER A 185 2.37 -7.40 -41.32
CA SER A 185 2.66 -5.97 -41.14
C SER A 185 3.62 -5.75 -39.96
N ARG A 186 4.73 -5.03 -40.19
CA ARG A 186 5.62 -4.52 -39.14
C ARG A 186 4.82 -3.62 -38.20
N CYS A 187 4.50 -4.09 -36.99
CA CYS A 187 3.81 -3.29 -35.99
C CYS A 187 4.80 -2.54 -35.11
N HIS A 188 4.63 -1.23 -34.98
CA HIS A 188 5.51 -0.35 -34.20
C HIS A 188 4.75 0.24 -32.99
N PRO A 189 4.90 -0.33 -31.77
CA PRO A 189 4.40 0.29 -30.54
C PRO A 189 5.18 1.57 -30.19
N ALA A 190 4.46 2.61 -29.78
CA ALA A 190 5.01 3.88 -29.34
C ALA A 190 4.74 4.14 -27.85
N LEU A 191 5.68 4.84 -27.21
CA LEU A 191 5.63 5.22 -25.79
C LEU A 191 5.98 6.70 -25.64
N SER A 192 5.31 7.38 -24.72
CA SER A 192 5.82 8.66 -24.22
C SER A 192 7.08 8.43 -23.38
N CYS A 193 8.22 9.00 -23.78
CA CYS A 193 9.51 8.82 -23.08
C CYS A 193 9.46 9.30 -21.64
N SER A 194 8.70 10.35 -21.40
CA SER A 194 8.63 11.05 -20.12
C SER A 194 7.81 10.34 -19.06
N LEU A 195 7.22 9.17 -19.33
CA LEU A 195 6.29 8.51 -18.39
C LEU A 195 6.66 7.05 -18.07
N HIS A 196 7.82 6.57 -18.51
CA HIS A 196 8.21 5.17 -18.32
C HIS A 196 9.46 5.06 -17.46
N ARG A 197 9.38 4.27 -16.39
CA ARG A 197 10.51 3.92 -15.52
C ARG A 197 11.56 3.14 -16.31
N VAL A 198 12.82 3.25 -15.88
CA VAL A 198 13.91 2.40 -16.36
C VAL A 198 14.28 1.39 -15.28
N HIS A 199 14.53 0.14 -15.67
CA HIS A 199 15.06 -0.88 -14.76
C HIS A 199 16.33 -1.47 -15.35
N ARG A 200 17.28 -1.84 -14.49
CA ARG A 200 18.53 -2.53 -14.84
C ARG A 200 18.26 -3.73 -15.76
N ASP A 201 19.05 -3.85 -16.83
CA ASP A 201 19.20 -5.12 -17.55
C ASP A 201 19.97 -6.09 -16.64
N VAL A 202 19.22 -6.93 -15.93
CA VAL A 202 19.76 -8.07 -15.19
C VAL A 202 19.61 -9.31 -16.07
N ASP A 203 20.68 -10.11 -16.12
CA ASP A 203 20.80 -11.41 -16.79
C ASP A 203 19.55 -12.32 -16.59
N PRO A 204 19.28 -13.27 -17.52
CA PRO A 204 18.01 -13.97 -17.68
C PRO A 204 17.65 -15.00 -16.59
N GLY A 205 18.27 -14.95 -15.41
CA GLY A 205 18.17 -15.98 -14.37
C GLY A 205 17.45 -15.61 -13.06
N GLY A 206 17.08 -14.35 -12.84
CA GLY A 206 16.48 -13.91 -11.56
C GLY A 206 15.14 -13.21 -11.76
N GLY A 207 14.04 -13.88 -11.39
CA GLY A 207 12.72 -13.27 -11.38
C GLY A 207 12.63 -12.18 -10.31
N SER A 208 12.76 -10.91 -10.73
CA SER A 208 12.40 -9.76 -9.90
C SER A 208 10.88 -9.63 -9.85
N CYS A 209 10.32 -9.59 -8.64
CA CYS A 209 8.91 -9.29 -8.38
C CYS A 209 8.62 -7.78 -8.20
N GLY A 210 9.56 -6.89 -8.52
CA GLY A 210 9.37 -5.44 -8.49
C GLY A 210 9.81 -4.78 -9.80
N GLY A 211 8.89 -4.08 -10.47
CA GLY A 211 9.16 -3.27 -11.67
C GLY A 211 8.64 -3.85 -12.99
N GLU A 212 7.37 -4.27 -13.07
CA GLU A 212 6.77 -4.89 -14.27
C GLU A 212 6.58 -3.93 -15.47
N HIS A 213 6.73 -2.61 -15.28
CA HIS A 213 6.43 -1.58 -16.29
C HIS A 213 7.62 -0.71 -16.68
N THR A 214 8.69 -1.31 -17.22
CA THR A 214 9.88 -0.55 -17.61
C THR A 214 10.14 -0.61 -19.10
N TRP A 215 10.78 0.42 -19.64
CA TRP A 215 11.17 0.46 -21.05
C TRP A 215 11.87 -0.84 -21.47
N ASN A 216 12.78 -1.33 -20.63
CA ASN A 216 13.58 -2.52 -20.89
C ASN A 216 12.74 -3.80 -20.85
N SER A 217 11.74 -3.91 -19.95
CA SER A 217 10.86 -5.09 -19.94
C SER A 217 10.05 -5.21 -21.23
N TYR A 218 9.50 -4.09 -21.72
CA TYR A 218 8.77 -4.06 -22.99
C TYR A 218 9.68 -4.31 -24.19
N SER A 219 10.83 -3.65 -24.25
CA SER A 219 11.79 -3.81 -25.36
C SER A 219 12.25 -5.26 -25.49
N ARG A 220 12.60 -5.91 -24.36
CA ARG A 220 12.99 -7.32 -24.32
C ARG A 220 11.87 -8.25 -24.76
N ALA A 221 10.64 -8.03 -24.27
CA ALA A 221 9.48 -8.85 -24.65
C ALA A 221 9.14 -8.75 -26.15
N LEU A 222 9.45 -7.62 -26.80
CA LEU A 222 9.23 -7.41 -28.22
C LEU A 222 10.42 -7.86 -29.10
N HIS A 223 11.55 -8.20 -28.50
CA HIS A 223 12.73 -8.63 -29.24
C HIS A 223 12.46 -9.90 -30.06
N GLY A 224 12.83 -9.89 -31.34
CA GLY A 224 12.60 -11.02 -32.25
C GLY A 224 11.16 -11.15 -32.79
N SER A 225 10.22 -10.29 -32.36
CA SER A 225 8.82 -10.33 -32.82
C SER A 225 8.55 -9.58 -34.13
N GLY A 226 9.57 -8.95 -34.73
CA GLY A 226 9.41 -8.05 -35.89
C GLY A 226 8.72 -6.72 -35.54
N ARG A 227 8.55 -6.43 -34.24
CA ARG A 227 7.97 -5.19 -33.71
C ARG A 227 9.08 -4.33 -33.09
N THR A 228 8.96 -3.01 -33.20
CA THR A 228 9.93 -2.07 -32.64
C THR A 228 9.25 -1.07 -31.73
N LEU A 229 9.67 -1.06 -30.47
CA LEU A 229 9.30 -0.05 -29.50
C LEU A 229 10.08 1.24 -29.81
N PHE A 230 9.40 2.37 -29.95
CA PHE A 230 10.08 3.63 -30.22
C PHE A 230 9.59 4.79 -29.32
N PRO A 231 10.52 5.70 -28.96
CA PRO A 231 10.23 6.83 -28.10
C PRO A 231 9.49 7.94 -28.85
N LEU A 232 8.47 8.54 -28.21
CA LEU A 232 7.84 9.80 -28.63
C LEU A 232 8.09 10.88 -27.57
N GLU A 233 8.64 12.02 -27.99
CA GLU A 233 8.85 13.17 -27.09
C GLU A 233 7.53 13.86 -26.71
N THR A 234 6.57 13.93 -27.64
CA THR A 234 5.26 14.53 -27.38
C THR A 234 4.26 13.47 -26.96
N ASN A 235 3.56 13.71 -25.85
CA ASN A 235 2.50 12.83 -25.39
C ASN A 235 1.22 13.01 -26.25
N LEU A 236 0.73 11.92 -26.85
CA LEU A 236 -0.44 11.96 -27.74
C LEU A 236 -1.77 12.13 -26.97
N VAL A 237 -1.82 11.74 -25.70
CA VAL A 237 -2.99 12.00 -24.84
C VAL A 237 -3.12 13.49 -24.57
N ASP A 238 -2.01 14.18 -24.31
CA ASP A 238 -2.03 15.64 -24.08
C ASP A 238 -2.56 16.38 -25.31
N GLN A 239 -2.18 15.96 -26.52
CA GLN A 239 -2.71 16.51 -27.77
C GLN A 239 -4.19 16.19 -27.99
N ALA A 240 -4.63 14.97 -27.66
CA ALA A 240 -6.04 14.59 -27.75
C ALA A 240 -6.92 15.31 -26.72
N TRP A 241 -6.37 15.59 -25.54
CA TRP A 241 -7.02 16.32 -24.45
C TRP A 241 -7.14 17.82 -24.78
N GLY A 242 -6.13 18.38 -25.44
CA GLY A 242 -6.15 19.75 -25.94
C GLY A 242 -6.35 20.76 -24.81
N ASP A 243 -7.14 21.81 -25.08
CA ASP A 243 -7.34 22.93 -24.15
C ASP A 243 -8.13 22.56 -22.88
N GLN A 244 -8.75 21.37 -22.84
CA GLN A 244 -9.42 20.87 -21.63
C GLN A 244 -8.45 20.31 -20.59
N ARG A 245 -7.16 20.17 -20.93
CA ARG A 245 -6.15 19.67 -19.98
C ARG A 245 -5.94 20.70 -18.87
N PRO A 246 -6.10 20.33 -17.58
CA PRO A 246 -5.93 21.25 -16.45
C PRO A 246 -4.58 21.96 -16.49
N LEU A 247 -4.54 23.26 -16.19
CA LEU A 247 -3.29 24.04 -16.14
C LEU A 247 -2.36 23.55 -15.00
N PRO A 248 -1.04 23.79 -15.09
CA PRO A 248 -0.15 23.55 -13.96
C PRO A 248 -0.59 24.38 -12.74
N SER A 249 -0.28 23.88 -11.54
CA SER A 249 -0.50 24.66 -10.31
C SER A 249 0.26 25.99 -10.37
N SER A 250 -0.41 27.05 -9.90
CA SER A 250 0.17 28.38 -9.73
C SER A 250 0.48 28.70 -8.26
N SER A 251 0.28 27.75 -7.36
CA SER A 251 0.48 27.93 -5.92
C SER A 251 1.94 28.19 -5.57
N GLU A 252 2.16 28.86 -4.44
CA GLU A 252 3.51 29.25 -4.01
C GLU A 252 4.36 28.04 -3.57
N ILE A 253 5.63 28.05 -3.98
CA ILE A 253 6.68 27.17 -3.43
C ILE A 253 7.36 27.92 -2.28
N TYR A 254 7.30 27.36 -1.09
CA TYR A 254 7.72 28.03 0.14
C TYR A 254 8.78 27.24 0.92
N SER A 255 9.55 27.95 1.76
CA SER A 255 10.49 27.32 2.68
C SER A 255 9.82 26.86 3.94
N LEU A 256 10.21 25.68 4.42
CA LEU A 256 9.86 25.24 5.76
C LEU A 256 10.58 26.09 6.81
N PRO A 257 9.86 26.54 7.86
CA PRO A 257 10.48 27.15 9.02
C PRO A 257 11.53 26.23 9.65
N ALA A 258 12.59 26.81 10.21
CA ALA A 258 13.77 26.08 10.68
C ALA A 258 13.41 25.07 11.80
N GLU A 259 12.44 25.43 12.64
CA GLU A 259 11.89 24.58 13.70
C GLU A 259 11.29 23.26 13.19
N PHE A 260 10.98 23.13 11.88
CA PHE A 260 10.38 21.94 11.30
C PHE A 260 11.33 21.06 10.46
N THR A 261 12.62 21.40 10.37
CA THR A 261 13.51 20.79 9.35
C THR A 261 14.62 19.92 9.93
N GLY A 262 15.00 20.12 11.19
CA GLY A 262 16.06 19.37 11.90
C GLY A 262 17.49 19.58 11.35
N SER A 263 17.65 19.99 10.10
CA SER A 263 18.93 20.34 9.46
C SER A 263 18.71 21.34 8.35
N SER A 264 19.67 22.24 8.16
CA SER A 264 19.67 23.18 7.04
C SER A 264 19.87 22.45 5.70
N TRP A 265 19.41 23.06 4.61
CA TRP A 265 19.62 22.47 3.28
C TRP A 265 21.10 22.44 2.88
N GLN A 266 21.90 23.38 3.39
CA GLN A 266 23.34 23.44 3.16
C GLN A 266 24.06 22.23 3.79
N GLU A 267 23.68 21.85 5.02
CA GLU A 267 24.19 20.66 5.69
C GLU A 267 23.80 19.39 4.91
N LYS A 268 22.55 19.32 4.43
CA LYS A 268 22.09 18.20 3.58
C LYS A 268 22.91 18.10 2.30
N VAL A 269 23.10 19.20 1.57
CA VAL A 269 23.93 19.24 0.35
C VAL A 269 25.37 18.84 0.64
N ALA A 270 25.96 19.31 1.74
CA ALA A 270 27.30 18.92 2.15
C ALA A 270 27.41 17.41 2.40
N GLY A 271 26.42 16.83 3.10
CA GLY A 271 26.33 15.38 3.34
C GLY A 271 26.23 14.57 2.05
N ILE A 272 25.45 15.03 1.06
CA ILE A 272 25.34 14.34 -0.25
C ILE A 272 26.65 14.44 -1.04
N ARG A 273 27.30 15.61 -1.07
CA ARG A 273 28.62 15.76 -1.71
C ARG A 273 29.68 14.89 -1.05
N GLN A 274 29.65 14.74 0.27
CA GLN A 274 30.53 13.81 0.98
C GLN A 274 30.29 12.36 0.54
N ARG A 275 29.02 11.94 0.39
CA ARG A 275 28.69 10.61 -0.15
C ARG A 275 29.21 10.43 -1.58
N MET A 276 29.11 11.45 -2.43
CA MET A 276 29.69 11.41 -3.79
C MET A 276 31.21 11.22 -3.76
N GLU A 277 31.93 11.92 -2.87
CA GLU A 277 33.38 11.81 -2.74
C GLU A 277 33.83 10.44 -2.21
N GLN A 278 33.08 9.89 -1.24
CA GLN A 278 33.38 8.60 -0.61
C GLN A 278 32.99 7.39 -1.47
N HIS A 279 32.09 7.58 -2.44
CA HIS A 279 31.66 6.50 -3.31
C HIS A 279 32.84 6.00 -4.17
N SER A 280 32.97 4.68 -4.31
CA SER A 280 34.10 4.03 -5.01
C SER A 280 34.30 4.50 -6.46
N ARG A 281 33.19 4.82 -7.14
CA ARG A 281 33.17 5.37 -8.51
C ARG A 281 33.26 6.90 -8.60
N ARG A 282 33.29 7.61 -7.47
CA ARG A 282 33.41 9.10 -7.37
C ARG A 282 32.56 9.86 -8.40
N PRO A 283 31.22 9.72 -8.37
CA PRO A 283 30.35 10.45 -9.29
C PRO A 283 30.58 11.96 -9.21
N THR A 284 30.48 12.62 -10.36
CA THR A 284 30.68 14.08 -10.48
C THR A 284 29.38 14.85 -10.33
N ALA A 285 28.23 14.18 -10.46
CA ALA A 285 26.90 14.73 -10.21
C ALA A 285 25.92 13.69 -9.66
N VAL A 286 24.90 14.15 -8.97
CA VAL A 286 23.67 13.42 -8.64
C VAL A 286 22.50 14.09 -9.36
N LEU A 287 21.72 13.30 -10.12
CA LEU A 287 20.47 13.72 -10.74
C LEU A 287 19.29 13.28 -9.86
N LEU A 288 18.49 14.24 -9.40
CA LEU A 288 17.26 13.99 -8.65
C LEU A 288 16.06 14.17 -9.56
N SER A 289 15.19 13.16 -9.56
CA SER A 289 13.97 13.12 -10.36
C SER A 289 12.72 12.98 -9.50
N GLY A 290 12.82 12.42 -8.29
CA GLY A 290 11.70 12.37 -7.37
C GLY A 290 11.43 13.73 -6.73
N LEU A 291 10.18 14.18 -6.74
CA LEU A 291 9.81 15.51 -6.22
C LEU A 291 10.12 15.66 -4.72
N GLU A 292 9.94 14.58 -3.97
CA GLU A 292 10.26 14.50 -2.54
C GLU A 292 11.75 14.68 -2.24
N GLU A 293 12.64 14.28 -3.16
CA GLU A 293 14.09 14.41 -2.99
C GLU A 293 14.49 15.88 -3.00
N THR A 294 14.01 16.63 -3.99
CA THR A 294 14.26 18.06 -4.13
C THR A 294 13.60 18.85 -3.01
N ALA A 295 12.34 18.53 -2.65
CA ALA A 295 11.64 19.15 -1.54
C ALA A 295 12.38 18.96 -0.19
N TRP A 296 12.85 17.74 0.10
CA TRP A 296 13.61 17.45 1.31
C TRP A 296 15.00 18.10 1.31
N LEU A 297 15.73 18.02 0.19
CA LEU A 297 17.11 18.52 0.08
C LEU A 297 17.17 20.02 0.35
N PHE A 298 16.19 20.80 -0.16
CA PHE A 298 16.16 22.26 -0.05
C PHE A 298 15.27 22.80 1.06
N ASN A 299 14.65 21.95 1.88
CA ASN A 299 13.65 22.36 2.87
C ASN A 299 12.52 23.20 2.26
N LEU A 300 12.06 22.83 1.08
CA LEU A 300 10.98 23.50 0.35
C LEU A 300 9.74 22.60 0.30
N ARG A 301 8.57 23.20 0.17
CA ARG A 301 7.29 22.51 -0.04
C ARG A 301 6.43 23.24 -1.06
N GLY A 302 5.47 22.52 -1.61
CA GLY A 302 4.46 23.00 -2.55
C GLY A 302 3.20 22.14 -2.44
N ASP A 303 2.31 22.22 -3.40
CA ASP A 303 1.01 21.53 -3.43
C ASP A 303 0.65 21.00 -4.83
N ASP A 304 1.67 20.72 -5.67
CA ASP A 304 1.45 20.33 -7.06
C ASP A 304 0.76 18.97 -7.20
N ILE A 305 0.98 18.11 -6.21
CA ILE A 305 0.43 16.77 -6.14
C ILE A 305 -0.55 16.74 -4.96
N PRO A 306 -1.82 16.36 -5.16
CA PRO A 306 -2.77 16.19 -4.06
C PRO A 306 -2.18 15.34 -2.94
N TYR A 307 -2.40 15.78 -1.70
CA TYR A 307 -1.96 15.13 -0.46
C TYR A 307 -0.44 15.07 -0.21
N ASN A 308 0.38 15.38 -1.21
CA ASN A 308 1.84 15.34 -1.10
C ASN A 308 2.41 16.75 -1.21
N PRO A 309 3.06 17.29 -0.17
CA PRO A 309 3.48 18.69 -0.14
C PRO A 309 4.76 18.94 -0.98
N VAL A 310 4.71 18.63 -2.27
CA VAL A 310 5.84 18.67 -3.22
C VAL A 310 5.53 19.58 -4.41
N PHE A 311 6.55 19.88 -5.21
CA PHE A 311 6.44 20.75 -6.39
C PHE A 311 7.26 20.20 -7.55
N TYR A 312 6.75 20.35 -8.78
CA TYR A 312 7.40 19.88 -10.00
C TYR A 312 8.80 20.48 -10.13
N SER A 313 9.81 19.61 -10.06
CA SER A 313 11.20 20.04 -10.11
C SER A 313 12.16 18.92 -10.47
N TYR A 314 13.33 19.30 -10.99
CA TYR A 314 14.50 18.44 -11.10
C TYR A 314 15.70 19.11 -10.42
N THR A 315 16.69 18.33 -10.02
CA THR A 315 17.95 18.87 -9.49
C THR A 315 19.14 18.14 -10.07
N LEU A 316 20.13 18.89 -10.55
CA LEU A 316 21.46 18.37 -10.86
C LEU A 316 22.44 18.96 -9.84
N LEU A 317 22.84 18.14 -8.88
CA LEU A 317 23.80 18.50 -7.84
C LEU A 317 25.20 18.04 -8.24
N THR A 318 26.13 18.96 -8.43
CA THR A 318 27.54 18.63 -8.67
C THR A 318 28.38 18.94 -7.43
N ASN A 319 29.68 18.63 -7.48
CA ASN A 319 30.62 18.97 -6.40
C ASN A 319 30.76 20.49 -6.17
N THR A 320 30.48 21.32 -7.17
CA THR A 320 30.74 22.77 -7.12
C THR A 320 29.57 23.64 -7.53
N THR A 321 28.51 23.08 -8.11
CA THR A 321 27.32 23.81 -8.58
C THR A 321 26.05 23.06 -8.20
N ILE A 322 24.93 23.78 -8.22
CA ILE A 322 23.58 23.25 -7.97
C ILE A 322 22.66 23.86 -9.01
N SER A 323 22.08 23.05 -9.88
CA SER A 323 21.07 23.50 -10.84
C SER A 323 19.70 22.95 -10.43
N LEU A 324 18.75 23.85 -10.15
CA LEU A 324 17.38 23.54 -9.74
C LEU A 324 16.41 24.00 -10.86
N PHE A 325 15.68 23.04 -11.43
CA PHE A 325 14.75 23.26 -12.53
C PHE A 325 13.33 23.30 -11.98
N LEU A 326 12.68 24.46 -12.03
CA LEU A 326 11.31 24.68 -11.56
C LEU A 326 10.72 25.96 -12.18
N ASP A 327 9.46 26.27 -11.90
CA ASP A 327 8.90 27.58 -12.24
C ASP A 327 9.31 28.63 -11.18
N GLU A 328 10.32 29.45 -11.50
CA GLU A 328 10.86 30.44 -10.57
C GLU A 328 9.82 31.48 -10.13
N SER A 329 8.78 31.73 -10.92
CA SER A 329 7.75 32.73 -10.59
C SER A 329 6.95 32.32 -9.34
N ARG A 330 6.89 31.02 -9.04
CA ARG A 330 6.17 30.45 -7.89
C ARG A 330 6.97 30.49 -6.59
N LEU A 331 8.27 30.78 -6.63
CA LEU A 331 9.09 30.85 -5.41
C LEU A 331 8.72 32.07 -4.57
N SER A 332 8.41 31.82 -3.29
CA SER A 332 8.26 32.88 -2.29
C SER A 332 9.55 33.69 -2.14
N ALA A 333 9.44 34.93 -1.63
CA ALA A 333 10.61 35.78 -1.40
C ALA A 333 11.61 35.13 -0.43
N ALA A 334 11.10 34.46 0.62
CA ALA A 334 11.92 33.74 1.59
C ALA A 334 12.64 32.54 0.95
N ALA A 335 11.95 31.75 0.14
CA ALA A 335 12.54 30.61 -0.56
C ALA A 335 13.62 31.04 -1.55
N ARG A 336 13.33 32.06 -2.37
CA ARG A 336 14.32 32.64 -3.30
C ARG A 336 15.54 33.20 -2.56
N GLY A 337 15.33 33.88 -1.44
CA GLY A 337 16.40 34.41 -0.59
C GLY A 337 17.28 33.30 0.00
N SER A 338 16.67 32.24 0.53
CA SER A 338 17.37 31.10 1.12
C SER A 338 18.28 30.39 0.11
N LEU A 339 17.76 30.10 -1.09
CA LEU A 339 18.50 29.43 -2.17
C LEU A 339 19.67 30.26 -2.74
N ARG A 340 19.62 31.59 -2.60
CA ARG A 340 20.66 32.52 -3.10
C ARG A 340 21.59 33.07 -2.02
N SER A 341 21.41 32.68 -0.76
CA SER A 341 22.15 33.21 0.39
C SER A 341 23.68 32.98 0.32
N GLY A 342 24.13 31.99 -0.47
CA GLY A 342 25.54 31.65 -0.68
C GLY A 342 26.11 32.03 -2.05
N CYS A 343 25.49 32.98 -2.77
CA CYS A 343 25.92 33.37 -4.11
C CYS A 343 26.96 34.52 -4.12
N PRO A 344 28.02 34.45 -4.97
CA PRO A 344 28.43 33.31 -5.78
C PRO A 344 29.18 32.28 -4.92
N GLY A 345 29.05 30.99 -5.26
CA GLY A 345 29.75 29.93 -4.53
C GLY A 345 29.13 28.56 -4.76
N PRO A 346 29.69 27.51 -4.17
CA PRO A 346 29.20 26.15 -4.34
C PRO A 346 27.85 25.87 -3.68
N LEU A 347 27.35 26.83 -2.88
CA LEU A 347 26.01 26.84 -2.30
C LEU A 347 25.11 27.89 -2.98
N CYS A 348 25.49 28.37 -4.16
CA CYS A 348 24.60 29.17 -4.98
C CYS A 348 23.71 28.23 -5.81
N VAL A 349 22.40 28.31 -5.63
CA VAL A 349 21.46 27.53 -6.43
C VAL A 349 21.13 28.30 -7.71
N GLU A 350 21.47 27.70 -8.85
CA GLU A 350 21.14 28.20 -10.17
C GLU A 350 19.72 27.78 -10.55
N LEU A 351 18.80 28.73 -10.55
CA LEU A 351 17.40 28.50 -10.96
C LEU A 351 17.30 28.46 -12.48
N GLN A 352 16.62 27.44 -12.99
CA GLN A 352 16.39 27.20 -14.41
C GLN A 352 14.91 26.88 -14.64
N ASP A 353 14.39 27.19 -15.82
CA ASP A 353 13.03 26.77 -16.20
C ASP A 353 12.92 25.23 -16.22
N TYR A 354 11.80 24.71 -15.74
CA TYR A 354 11.53 23.28 -15.60
C TYR A 354 11.82 22.49 -16.89
N GLY A 355 11.46 23.03 -18.07
CA GLY A 355 11.65 22.38 -19.36
C GLY A 355 13.12 22.28 -19.82
N GLN A 356 14.04 23.00 -19.18
CA GLN A 356 15.45 23.06 -19.60
C GLN A 356 16.31 21.89 -19.11
N VAL A 357 15.78 21.04 -18.24
CA VAL A 357 16.52 19.90 -17.65
C VAL A 357 17.16 19.00 -18.72
N SER A 358 16.43 18.68 -19.79
CA SER A 358 16.94 17.80 -20.85
C SER A 358 18.10 18.43 -21.63
N ALA A 359 17.98 19.71 -21.99
CA ALA A 359 19.02 20.43 -22.72
C ALA A 359 20.26 20.65 -21.85
N HIS A 360 20.07 20.95 -20.57
CA HIS A 360 21.14 21.11 -19.61
C HIS A 360 21.89 19.79 -19.39
N LEU A 361 21.16 18.69 -19.16
CA LEU A 361 21.74 17.37 -18.95
C LEU A 361 22.55 16.91 -20.18
N ARG A 362 22.01 17.10 -21.41
CA ARG A 362 22.75 16.82 -22.66
C ARG A 362 24.10 17.55 -22.69
N ARG A 363 24.11 18.85 -22.36
CA ARG A 363 25.35 19.65 -22.32
C ARG A 363 26.31 19.13 -21.25
N TYR A 364 25.83 18.88 -20.03
CA TYR A 364 26.65 18.35 -18.93
C TYR A 364 27.30 17.01 -19.29
N THR A 365 26.56 16.13 -19.96
CA THR A 365 27.06 14.81 -20.38
C THR A 365 28.01 14.83 -21.58
N GLN A 366 28.35 16.00 -22.16
CA GLN A 366 29.39 16.08 -23.20
C GLN A 366 30.79 15.94 -22.60
N ASP A 367 30.98 16.42 -21.37
CA ASP A 367 32.26 16.36 -20.66
C ASP A 367 32.55 14.97 -20.06
N ASN A 368 33.75 14.76 -19.53
CA ASN A 368 34.11 13.53 -18.82
C ASN A 368 33.51 13.52 -17.41
N VAL A 369 32.26 13.08 -17.31
CA VAL A 369 31.45 13.11 -16.09
C VAL A 369 30.93 11.72 -15.74
N THR A 370 30.53 11.55 -14.48
CA THR A 370 29.77 10.38 -14.01
C THR A 370 28.54 10.87 -13.27
N VAL A 371 27.35 10.56 -13.78
CA VAL A 371 26.05 10.98 -13.23
C VAL A 371 25.47 9.84 -12.40
N TRP A 372 25.25 10.09 -11.12
CA TRP A 372 24.58 9.18 -10.19
C TRP A 372 23.07 9.45 -10.17
N LEU A 373 22.25 8.42 -10.34
CA LEU A 373 20.79 8.52 -10.23
C LEU A 373 20.16 7.30 -9.57
N GLY A 374 18.94 7.51 -9.06
CA GLY A 374 18.04 6.44 -8.61
C GLY A 374 17.07 6.06 -9.73
N THR A 375 17.08 4.79 -10.14
CA THR A 375 16.27 4.29 -11.27
C THR A 375 14.78 4.22 -10.98
N GLU A 376 14.36 4.13 -9.71
CA GLU A 376 12.94 4.03 -9.33
C GLU A 376 12.13 5.30 -9.67
N TYR A 377 12.80 6.46 -9.71
CA TYR A 377 12.17 7.77 -9.95
C TYR A 377 12.63 8.46 -11.24
N THR A 378 13.58 7.88 -11.98
CA THR A 378 14.07 8.45 -13.24
C THR A 378 13.34 7.83 -14.45
N THR A 379 12.73 8.70 -15.25
CA THR A 379 12.09 8.32 -16.52
C THR A 379 13.10 8.01 -17.62
N TYR A 380 12.69 7.21 -18.60
CA TYR A 380 13.48 6.93 -19.80
C TYR A 380 13.89 8.21 -20.55
N GLY A 381 13.05 9.26 -20.54
CA GLY A 381 13.34 10.54 -21.18
C GLY A 381 14.63 11.21 -20.68
N LEU A 382 14.91 11.15 -19.38
CA LEU A 382 16.17 11.67 -18.82
C LEU A 382 17.28 10.62 -18.80
N TYR A 383 16.93 9.36 -18.49
CA TYR A 383 17.89 8.26 -18.49
C TYR A 383 18.59 8.10 -19.84
N GLY A 384 17.83 8.09 -20.94
CA GLY A 384 18.33 7.87 -22.29
C GLY A 384 19.20 9.01 -22.83
N ILE A 385 19.26 10.16 -22.15
CA ILE A 385 20.17 11.26 -22.48
C ILE A 385 21.60 10.93 -22.03
N ILE A 386 21.76 10.17 -20.94
CA ILE A 386 23.05 9.94 -20.30
C ILE A 386 23.73 8.75 -20.99
N PRO A 387 24.94 8.91 -21.57
CA PRO A 387 25.69 7.78 -22.12
C PRO A 387 25.95 6.70 -21.07
N GLN A 388 25.85 5.43 -21.47
CA GLN A 388 25.90 4.28 -20.56
C GLN A 388 27.21 4.24 -19.75
N GLU A 389 28.33 4.61 -20.35
CA GLU A 389 29.64 4.68 -19.72
C GLU A 389 29.77 5.80 -18.66
N LYS A 390 28.90 6.81 -18.72
CA LYS A 390 28.85 7.94 -17.77
C LYS A 390 27.83 7.72 -16.66
N LEU A 391 27.12 6.59 -16.67
CA LEU A 391 26.03 6.33 -15.74
C LEU A 391 26.52 5.58 -14.49
N LEU A 392 26.12 6.09 -13.33
CA LEU A 392 26.11 5.38 -12.05
C LEU A 392 24.65 5.25 -11.60
N GLN A 393 24.18 4.02 -11.41
CA GLN A 393 22.78 3.76 -11.12
C GLN A 393 22.64 2.90 -9.88
N ASP A 394 21.72 3.30 -9.01
CA ASP A 394 21.16 2.50 -7.92
C ASP A 394 19.63 2.47 -8.07
N ASN A 395 18.94 1.72 -7.23
CA ASN A 395 17.47 1.77 -7.19
C ASN A 395 17.00 3.17 -6.74
N TYR A 396 17.63 3.69 -5.69
CA TYR A 396 17.30 4.98 -5.08
C TYR A 396 18.53 5.89 -5.02
N SER A 397 18.33 7.20 -5.12
CA SER A 397 19.43 8.17 -5.05
C SER A 397 20.00 8.28 -3.63
N PRO A 398 21.21 8.85 -3.44
CA PRO A 398 21.73 9.12 -2.10
C PRO A 398 20.84 10.05 -1.27
N VAL A 399 20.02 10.90 -1.90
CA VAL A 399 19.08 11.81 -1.21
C VAL A 399 17.89 11.01 -0.68
N MET A 400 17.31 10.15 -1.52
CA MET A 400 16.22 9.26 -1.11
C MET A 400 16.64 8.36 0.07
N MET A 401 17.85 7.81 0.00
CA MET A 401 18.41 7.01 1.11
C MET A 401 18.66 7.83 2.38
N ALA A 402 19.12 9.07 2.25
CA ALA A 402 19.39 9.93 3.40
C ALA A 402 18.11 10.35 4.13
N LYS A 403 17.05 10.71 3.40
CA LYS A 403 15.78 11.15 4.02
C LYS A 403 14.98 10.02 4.66
N ALA A 404 15.19 8.77 4.22
CA ALA A 404 14.51 7.61 4.77
C ALA A 404 14.78 7.41 6.27
N VAL A 405 15.97 7.80 6.73
CA VAL A 405 16.40 7.75 8.14
C VAL A 405 16.23 9.13 8.77
N LYS A 406 15.26 9.27 9.66
CA LYS A 406 14.88 10.55 10.26
C LYS A 406 15.87 10.90 11.37
N ASN A 407 16.36 12.13 11.38
CA ASN A 407 17.21 12.60 12.48
C ASN A 407 16.38 12.74 13.78
N ALA A 408 17.06 12.92 14.93
CA ALA A 408 16.39 12.97 16.23
C ALA A 408 15.28 14.03 16.32
N HIS A 409 15.49 15.20 15.69
CA HIS A 409 14.50 16.28 15.65
C HIS A 409 13.28 15.90 14.80
N GLU A 410 13.50 15.33 13.61
CA GLU A 410 12.42 14.81 12.75
C GLU A 410 11.62 13.70 13.46
N GLN A 411 12.29 12.82 14.22
CA GLN A 411 11.61 11.78 15.00
C GLN A 411 10.75 12.34 16.15
N GLU A 412 11.19 13.41 16.82
CA GLU A 412 10.42 14.06 17.88
C GLU A 412 9.17 14.74 17.31
N MET A 413 9.33 15.46 16.20
CA MET A 413 8.24 16.12 15.49
C MET A 413 7.20 15.14 14.98
N LEU A 414 7.61 14.05 14.33
CA LEU A 414 6.69 13.01 13.88
C LEU A 414 5.89 12.40 15.05
N ARG A 415 6.52 12.16 16.20
CA ARG A 415 5.80 11.70 17.41
C ARG A 415 4.77 12.74 17.87
N ALA A 416 5.13 14.03 17.89
CA ALA A 416 4.20 15.10 18.26
C ALA A 416 3.00 15.18 17.29
N ALA A 417 3.24 14.98 15.99
CA ALA A 417 2.19 14.92 14.99
C ALA A 417 1.19 13.78 15.23
N HIS A 418 1.67 12.59 15.58
CA HIS A 418 0.79 11.46 15.88
C HIS A 418 -0.02 11.66 17.17
N VAL A 419 0.49 12.40 18.16
CA VAL A 419 -0.31 12.76 19.36
C VAL A 419 -1.48 13.67 18.98
N ARG A 420 -1.24 14.69 18.16
CA ARG A 420 -2.29 15.62 17.70
C ARG A 420 -3.29 14.93 16.76
N ASP A 421 -2.82 14.04 15.88
CA ASP A 421 -3.69 13.25 15.01
C ASP A 421 -4.59 12.31 15.82
N ALA A 422 -4.05 11.68 16.87
CA ALA A 422 -4.82 10.84 17.77
C ALA A 422 -6.01 11.59 18.40
N VAL A 423 -5.86 12.87 18.74
CA VAL A 423 -6.98 13.69 19.23
C VAL A 423 -8.10 13.79 18.20
N ALA A 424 -7.77 14.10 16.95
CA ALA A 424 -8.77 14.19 15.88
C ALA A 424 -9.48 12.85 15.66
N VAL A 425 -8.75 11.73 15.70
CA VAL A 425 -9.34 10.39 15.56
C VAL A 425 -10.21 10.00 16.76
N ILE A 426 -9.83 10.38 17.98
CA ILE A 426 -10.64 10.15 19.19
C ILE A 426 -11.95 10.93 19.13
N GLN A 427 -11.89 12.21 18.74
CA GLN A 427 -13.09 13.04 18.52
C GLN A 427 -14.01 12.40 17.48
N TYR A 428 -13.42 11.86 16.41
CA TYR A 428 -14.14 11.19 15.35
C TYR A 428 -14.85 9.90 15.82
N LEU A 429 -14.14 9.05 16.55
CA LEU A 429 -14.70 7.82 17.11
C LEU A 429 -15.86 8.10 18.08
N LEU A 430 -15.68 9.05 18.99
CA LEU A 430 -16.73 9.49 19.91
C LEU A 430 -17.95 10.05 19.17
N TRP A 431 -17.73 10.84 18.12
CA TRP A 431 -18.81 11.37 17.28
C TRP A 431 -19.58 10.25 16.56
N LEU A 432 -18.86 9.27 15.97
CA LEU A 432 -19.48 8.14 15.28
C LEU A 432 -20.31 7.29 16.25
N GLU A 433 -19.79 6.98 17.44
CA GLU A 433 -20.51 6.21 18.46
C GLU A 433 -21.87 6.81 18.81
N LYS A 434 -21.97 8.15 18.83
CA LYS A 434 -23.22 8.87 19.11
C LYS A 434 -24.15 8.93 17.90
N THR A 435 -23.61 9.07 16.69
CA THR A 435 -24.38 9.47 15.50
C THR A 435 -24.75 8.31 14.58
N VAL A 436 -23.92 7.27 14.48
CA VAL A 436 -24.21 6.09 13.66
C VAL A 436 -25.49 5.37 14.10
N PRO A 437 -25.77 5.17 15.41
CA PRO A 437 -27.04 4.59 15.86
C PRO A 437 -28.28 5.42 15.46
N GLN A 438 -28.11 6.71 15.15
CA GLN A 438 -29.19 7.61 14.74
C GLN A 438 -29.43 7.58 13.22
N GLY A 439 -28.57 6.91 12.44
CA GLY A 439 -28.69 6.80 10.98
C GLY A 439 -28.42 8.10 10.21
N GLN A 440 -27.62 9.01 10.77
CA GLN A 440 -27.36 10.35 10.22
C GLN A 440 -26.06 10.46 9.42
N VAL A 441 -25.25 9.40 9.38
CA VAL A 441 -23.91 9.42 8.78
C VAL A 441 -23.84 8.41 7.66
N ASP A 442 -23.26 8.82 6.54
CA ASP A 442 -22.86 7.96 5.43
C ASP A 442 -21.33 7.98 5.25
N GLU A 443 -20.83 7.13 4.37
CA GLU A 443 -19.39 6.98 4.15
C GLU A 443 -18.72 8.31 3.76
N PHE A 444 -19.35 9.10 2.88
CA PHE A 444 -18.81 10.37 2.42
C PHE A 444 -18.79 11.43 3.53
N SER A 445 -19.90 11.63 4.24
CA SER A 445 -19.96 12.56 5.38
C SER A 445 -19.01 12.13 6.51
N GLY A 446 -18.84 10.82 6.72
CA GLY A 446 -17.84 10.28 7.65
C GLY A 446 -16.41 10.68 7.27
N ALA A 447 -16.02 10.56 6.00
CA ALA A 447 -14.71 10.99 5.51
C ALA A 447 -14.51 12.51 5.64
N GLN A 448 -15.53 13.31 5.28
CA GLN A 448 -15.46 14.76 5.41
C GLN A 448 -15.31 15.22 6.88
N HIS A 449 -15.94 14.52 7.81
CA HIS A 449 -15.91 14.90 9.21
C HIS A 449 -14.53 14.71 9.85
N ILE A 450 -13.87 13.56 9.61
CA ILE A 450 -12.51 13.33 10.11
C ILE A 450 -11.51 14.32 9.49
N ASP A 451 -11.64 14.61 8.19
CA ASP A 451 -10.78 15.62 7.54
C ASP A 451 -10.96 17.00 8.18
N ALA A 452 -12.20 17.39 8.50
CA ALA A 452 -12.49 18.65 9.18
C ALA A 452 -11.90 18.70 10.60
N LEU A 453 -11.95 17.60 11.35
CA LEU A 453 -11.32 17.50 12.68
C LEU A 453 -9.80 17.64 12.58
N ARG A 454 -9.17 17.04 11.56
CA ARG A 454 -7.73 17.19 11.31
C ARG A 454 -7.34 18.61 10.89
N TRP A 455 -8.16 19.28 10.08
CA TRP A 455 -7.93 20.68 9.71
C TRP A 455 -7.93 21.62 10.92
N ALA A 456 -8.68 21.29 11.97
CA ALA A 456 -8.73 22.08 13.20
C ALA A 456 -7.49 21.89 14.09
N GLN A 457 -6.69 20.84 13.88
CA GLN A 457 -5.48 20.60 14.68
C GLN A 457 -4.34 21.56 14.30
N GLU A 458 -3.51 21.89 15.29
CA GLU A 458 -2.34 22.75 15.10
C GLU A 458 -1.38 22.17 14.04
N ASN A 459 -0.73 23.06 13.28
CA ASN A 459 0.18 22.75 12.17
C ASN A 459 -0.40 21.96 10.98
N SER A 460 -1.72 21.69 10.97
CA SER A 460 -2.36 20.93 9.90
C SER A 460 -2.25 21.58 8.53
N ARG A 461 -2.09 20.74 7.52
CA ARG A 461 -2.05 21.06 6.08
C ARG A 461 -2.99 20.17 5.28
N GLY A 462 -3.96 19.56 5.95
CA GLY A 462 -4.99 18.72 5.35
C GLY A 462 -4.63 17.23 5.38
N PRO A 463 -5.39 16.40 4.65
CA PRO A 463 -5.18 14.95 4.67
C PRO A 463 -3.92 14.52 3.90
N SER A 464 -3.33 13.39 4.30
CA SER A 464 -2.14 12.80 3.66
C SER A 464 -2.46 11.83 2.52
N PHE A 465 -3.73 11.49 2.34
CA PHE A 465 -4.31 10.79 1.20
C PHE A 465 -5.84 10.94 1.23
N GLN A 466 -6.54 10.43 0.21
CA GLN A 466 -8.00 10.45 0.21
C GLN A 466 -8.55 9.49 1.28
N SER A 467 -9.18 10.03 2.32
CA SER A 467 -9.79 9.27 3.42
C SER A 467 -10.70 8.14 2.92
N ILE A 468 -10.36 6.92 3.31
CA ILE A 468 -11.17 5.71 3.13
C ILE A 468 -12.16 5.66 4.29
N SER A 469 -13.44 5.54 3.96
CA SER A 469 -14.54 5.43 4.91
C SER A 469 -15.52 4.44 4.31
N ALA A 470 -15.59 3.23 4.89
CA ALA A 470 -16.15 2.08 4.22
C ALA A 470 -17.02 1.25 5.19
N SER A 471 -18.29 1.06 4.84
CA SER A 471 -19.26 0.32 5.65
C SER A 471 -19.64 -1.01 5.00
N GLY A 472 -19.57 -2.08 5.79
CA GLY A 472 -19.94 -3.43 5.38
C GLY A 472 -19.17 -3.89 4.14
N LEU A 473 -19.89 -4.22 3.07
CA LEU A 473 -19.31 -4.77 1.84
C LEU A 473 -18.28 -3.84 1.17
N ASN A 474 -18.37 -2.53 1.36
CA ASN A 474 -17.39 -1.59 0.81
C ASN A 474 -16.05 -1.68 1.54
N ALA A 475 -16.02 -2.09 2.82
CA ALA A 475 -14.78 -2.29 3.55
C ALA A 475 -13.95 -3.48 3.00
N ALA A 476 -14.58 -4.40 2.25
CA ALA A 476 -13.86 -5.47 1.56
C ALA A 476 -13.01 -4.97 0.37
N LEU A 477 -13.19 -3.73 -0.07
CA LEU A 477 -12.39 -3.10 -1.11
C LEU A 477 -11.26 -2.30 -0.45
N ALA A 478 -10.03 -2.82 -0.53
CA ALA A 478 -8.90 -2.29 0.24
C ALA A 478 -8.68 -0.77 0.07
N HIS A 479 -8.91 -0.23 -1.14
CA HIS A 479 -8.70 1.18 -1.52
C HIS A 479 -10.02 1.87 -1.91
N TYR A 480 -11.12 1.60 -1.19
CA TYR A 480 -12.39 2.27 -1.42
C TYR A 480 -12.39 3.71 -0.91
N SER A 481 -12.66 4.66 -1.80
CA SER A 481 -12.94 6.04 -1.40
C SER A 481 -14.40 6.38 -1.73
N PRO A 482 -15.18 6.87 -0.76
CA PRO A 482 -16.57 7.21 -1.00
C PRO A 482 -16.71 8.46 -1.88
N SER A 483 -17.75 8.47 -2.71
CA SER A 483 -18.21 9.66 -3.44
C SER A 483 -19.67 9.92 -3.10
N ASN A 484 -20.13 11.16 -3.32
CA ASN A 484 -21.53 11.52 -3.11
C ASN A 484 -22.53 10.61 -3.88
N GLY A 485 -22.10 10.02 -5.00
CA GLY A 485 -22.93 9.13 -5.81
C GLY A 485 -22.88 7.64 -5.43
N SER A 486 -21.94 7.22 -4.57
CA SER A 486 -21.66 5.81 -4.28
C SER A 486 -21.72 5.42 -2.80
N SER A 487 -22.02 6.39 -1.92
CA SER A 487 -21.89 6.22 -0.47
C SER A 487 -23.06 5.45 0.16
N ARG A 488 -22.72 4.59 1.12
CA ARG A 488 -23.67 3.87 1.97
C ARG A 488 -23.85 4.59 3.30
N THR A 489 -25.07 4.60 3.82
CA THR A 489 -25.32 4.99 5.22
C THR A 489 -24.63 4.00 6.16
N LEU A 490 -23.92 4.52 7.17
CA LEU A 490 -23.28 3.69 8.19
C LEU A 490 -24.34 2.99 9.04
N SER A 491 -24.02 1.79 9.49
CA SER A 491 -24.90 0.96 10.31
C SER A 491 -24.17 0.46 11.54
N ALA A 492 -24.85 0.51 12.69
CA ALA A 492 -24.32 -0.08 13.93
C ALA A 492 -24.14 -1.60 13.85
N ARG A 493 -24.77 -2.28 12.88
CA ARG A 493 -24.77 -3.75 12.71
C ARG A 493 -23.78 -4.25 11.65
N GLU A 494 -23.02 -3.35 11.03
CA GLU A 494 -22.00 -3.71 10.05
C GLU A 494 -20.63 -3.25 10.57
N MET A 495 -19.57 -3.89 10.10
CA MET A 495 -18.21 -3.38 10.34
C MET A 495 -18.03 -2.06 9.60
N TYR A 496 -17.34 -1.12 10.23
CA TYR A 496 -16.92 0.12 9.62
C TYR A 496 -15.41 0.23 9.68
N LEU A 497 -14.78 0.39 8.52
CA LEU A 497 -13.35 0.61 8.36
C LEU A 497 -13.13 2.05 7.92
N PHE A 498 -12.28 2.76 8.63
CA PHE A 498 -11.76 4.04 8.18
C PHE A 498 -10.24 4.01 8.18
N ASP A 499 -9.67 4.44 7.07
CA ASP A 499 -8.24 4.58 6.87
C ASP A 499 -7.95 5.99 6.37
N THR A 500 -7.20 6.72 7.18
CA THR A 500 -7.13 8.17 7.08
C THR A 500 -5.82 8.68 7.67
N GLY A 501 -5.31 9.79 7.16
CA GLY A 501 -4.09 10.41 7.67
C GLY A 501 -4.05 11.91 7.43
N GLY A 502 -3.07 12.58 8.03
CA GLY A 502 -2.91 14.03 8.02
C GLY A 502 -1.49 14.45 7.64
N GLN A 503 -1.40 15.57 6.93
CA GLN A 503 -0.17 16.33 6.75
C GLN A 503 -0.12 17.44 7.80
N TYR A 504 1.01 17.53 8.48
CA TYR A 504 1.33 18.57 9.45
C TYR A 504 2.72 19.12 9.14
N LEU A 505 3.00 20.38 9.47
CA LEU A 505 4.33 20.96 9.22
C LEU A 505 5.49 20.15 9.86
N ASP A 506 5.18 19.46 10.95
CA ASP A 506 6.02 18.61 11.80
C ASP A 506 5.80 17.11 11.57
N GLY A 507 5.05 16.67 10.55
CA GLY A 507 4.96 15.24 10.26
C GLY A 507 3.83 14.82 9.32
N THR A 508 3.88 13.56 8.91
CA THR A 508 2.82 12.90 8.14
C THR A 508 2.29 11.73 8.98
N THR A 509 0.97 11.56 9.03
CA THR A 509 0.31 10.48 9.78
C THR A 509 -0.45 9.55 8.83
N ASP A 510 -0.61 8.32 9.29
CA ASP A 510 -1.37 7.27 8.62
C ASP A 510 -1.98 6.33 9.68
N ILE A 511 -3.28 6.05 9.58
CA ILE A 511 -3.95 5.21 10.56
C ILE A 511 -5.26 4.62 10.02
N THR A 512 -5.34 3.30 10.16
CA THR A 512 -6.56 2.52 9.94
C THR A 512 -7.09 1.94 11.25
N ARG A 513 -8.40 2.08 11.47
CA ARG A 513 -9.15 1.31 12.49
C ARG A 513 -10.40 0.70 11.86
N THR A 514 -10.78 -0.46 12.40
CA THR A 514 -12.04 -1.13 12.07
C THR A 514 -12.87 -1.25 13.34
N VAL A 515 -14.13 -0.81 13.31
CA VAL A 515 -15.02 -0.74 14.48
C VAL A 515 -16.38 -1.41 14.24
N HIS A 516 -17.07 -1.74 15.33
CA HIS A 516 -18.43 -2.30 15.32
C HIS A 516 -19.23 -1.92 16.57
N TRP A 517 -20.38 -1.24 16.39
CA TRP A 517 -21.17 -0.67 17.49
C TRP A 517 -22.30 -1.55 18.04
N SER A 518 -22.53 -2.74 17.46
CA SER A 518 -23.53 -3.72 17.92
C SER A 518 -22.89 -5.09 18.18
N GLU A 519 -23.60 -6.21 18.02
CA GLU A 519 -23.05 -7.55 18.22
C GLU A 519 -22.35 -8.07 16.95
N PRO A 520 -21.01 -8.18 16.92
CA PRO A 520 -20.29 -8.74 15.78
C PRO A 520 -20.43 -10.27 15.72
N THR A 521 -20.40 -10.82 14.51
CA THR A 521 -20.45 -12.28 14.29
C THR A 521 -19.18 -12.99 14.79
N PRO A 522 -19.25 -14.30 15.09
CA PRO A 522 -18.06 -15.06 15.51
C PRO A 522 -16.90 -14.98 14.51
N LEU A 523 -17.20 -15.03 13.20
CA LEU A 523 -16.17 -14.91 12.17
C LEU A 523 -15.55 -13.52 12.13
N GLN A 524 -16.35 -12.46 12.29
CA GLN A 524 -15.84 -11.09 12.35
C GLN A 524 -14.86 -10.91 13.51
N LYS A 525 -15.19 -11.44 14.69
CA LYS A 525 -14.30 -11.42 15.85
C LYS A 525 -13.03 -12.25 15.64
N GLU A 526 -13.15 -13.45 15.08
CA GLU A 526 -12.00 -14.30 14.77
C GLU A 526 -11.05 -13.62 13.79
N ALA A 527 -11.58 -13.12 12.67
CA ALA A 527 -10.79 -12.46 11.64
C ALA A 527 -10.09 -11.21 12.19
N TYR A 528 -10.82 -10.35 12.92
CA TYR A 528 -10.27 -9.14 13.52
C TYR A 528 -9.14 -9.48 14.50
N THR A 529 -9.37 -10.46 15.38
CA THR A 529 -8.39 -10.86 16.37
C THR A 529 -7.12 -11.43 15.72
N ARG A 530 -7.24 -12.17 14.62
CA ARG A 530 -6.07 -12.68 13.87
C ARG A 530 -5.29 -11.58 13.15
N VAL A 531 -5.98 -10.58 12.58
CA VAL A 531 -5.33 -9.39 12.02
C VAL A 531 -4.57 -8.64 13.12
N LEU A 532 -5.20 -8.44 14.29
CA LEU A 532 -4.58 -7.80 15.45
C LEU A 532 -3.36 -8.59 15.96
N MET A 533 -3.44 -9.92 16.02
CA MET A 533 -2.30 -10.77 16.39
C MET A 533 -1.11 -10.56 15.45
N GLY A 534 -1.35 -10.45 14.14
CA GLY A 534 -0.31 -10.16 13.16
C GLY A 534 0.33 -8.78 13.36
N ASN A 535 -0.49 -7.75 13.60
CA ASN A 535 0.00 -6.39 13.88
C ASN A 535 0.87 -6.38 15.14
N ILE A 536 0.42 -7.02 16.23
CA ILE A 536 1.17 -7.08 17.49
C ILE A 536 2.46 -7.91 17.35
N ASP A 537 2.39 -9.06 16.67
CA ASP A 537 3.55 -9.94 16.48
C ASP A 537 4.67 -9.22 15.74
N LEU A 538 4.35 -8.44 14.70
CA LEU A 538 5.34 -7.66 13.98
C LEU A 538 5.82 -6.46 14.79
N SER A 539 4.93 -5.71 15.44
CA SER A 539 5.28 -4.52 16.23
C SER A 539 6.21 -4.79 17.41
N ARG A 540 6.29 -6.05 17.87
CA ARG A 540 7.13 -6.46 19.00
C ARG A 540 8.36 -7.25 18.59
N LEU A 541 8.52 -7.48 17.29
CA LEU A 541 9.58 -8.32 16.79
C LEU A 541 10.93 -7.66 17.08
N VAL A 542 11.83 -8.44 17.70
CA VAL A 542 13.25 -8.09 17.83
C VAL A 542 14.02 -8.84 16.76
N PHE A 543 14.72 -8.10 15.90
CA PHE A 543 15.40 -8.67 14.73
C PHE A 543 16.77 -8.03 14.52
N PRO A 544 17.73 -8.70 13.87
CA PRO A 544 19.03 -8.10 13.62
C PRO A 544 18.93 -6.93 12.63
N SER A 545 19.78 -5.92 12.80
CA SER A 545 20.02 -4.89 11.78
C SER A 545 20.36 -5.53 10.41
N ASN A 546 20.10 -4.80 9.32
CA ASN A 546 20.21 -5.32 7.94
C ASN A 546 19.20 -6.42 7.56
N THR A 547 18.16 -6.63 8.37
CA THR A 547 17.03 -7.48 7.98
C THR A 547 16.12 -6.72 7.00
N ALA A 548 15.78 -7.35 5.88
CA ALA A 548 14.85 -6.78 4.91
C ALA A 548 13.41 -6.90 5.43
N GLY A 549 12.60 -5.86 5.20
CA GLY A 549 11.17 -5.91 5.50
C GLY A 549 10.46 -6.98 4.66
N GLY A 550 10.80 -7.06 3.36
CA GLY A 550 10.25 -7.98 2.35
C GLY A 550 11.25 -9.00 1.81
N CYS A 551 10.84 -9.79 0.80
CA CYS A 551 11.72 -10.77 0.15
C CYS A 551 12.64 -10.10 -0.88
N GLN A 552 13.95 -9.99 -0.60
CA GLN A 552 14.92 -9.48 -1.59
C GLN A 552 15.45 -10.62 -2.47
N THR A 553 15.51 -10.40 -3.78
CA THR A 553 16.20 -11.31 -4.71
C THR A 553 17.71 -11.07 -4.69
N TRP A 554 18.49 -12.15 -4.56
CA TRP A 554 19.95 -12.15 -4.57
C TRP A 554 20.57 -11.70 -5.90
N HIS A 555 21.71 -11.00 -5.81
CA HIS A 555 22.68 -10.86 -6.90
C HIS A 555 23.84 -11.82 -6.66
N TRP A 556 24.10 -12.73 -7.62
CA TRP A 556 25.33 -13.51 -7.65
C TRP A 556 26.43 -12.65 -8.29
N PRO A 557 27.63 -12.50 -7.70
CA PRO A 557 28.76 -11.96 -8.45
C PRO A 557 29.16 -13.00 -9.50
N SER A 558 29.00 -12.65 -10.77
CA SER A 558 29.48 -13.46 -11.89
C SER A 558 30.95 -13.81 -11.68
N ILE A 559 31.23 -15.07 -11.35
CA ILE A 559 32.59 -15.62 -11.46
C ILE A 559 32.78 -15.85 -12.95
N GLU A 560 33.53 -14.97 -13.61
CA GLU A 560 34.05 -15.28 -14.94
C GLU A 560 34.82 -16.61 -14.87
N PRO A 561 34.61 -17.56 -15.78
CA PRO A 561 35.49 -18.70 -15.89
C PRO A 561 36.84 -18.15 -16.34
N LEU A 562 37.83 -18.14 -15.44
CA LEU A 562 39.24 -18.00 -15.81
C LEU A 562 39.60 -19.19 -16.72
N ALA A 563 39.43 -18.98 -18.01
CA ALA A 563 40.08 -19.79 -19.02
C ALA A 563 41.56 -19.41 -19.07
N GLN A 564 42.39 -20.44 -19.17
CA GLN A 564 43.85 -20.47 -19.39
C GLN A 564 44.65 -20.58 -18.08
N GLY A 565 45.54 -21.55 -17.90
CA GLY A 565 46.49 -22.10 -18.84
C GLY A 565 47.75 -22.38 -18.03
N ALA A 566 48.40 -23.51 -18.25
CA ALA A 566 49.58 -23.91 -17.49
C ALA A 566 50.73 -22.89 -17.63
N GLY A 567 51.38 -22.54 -16.53
CA GLY A 567 52.64 -21.78 -16.53
C GLY A 567 52.95 -21.18 -15.16
N GLY A 568 53.90 -21.76 -14.44
CA GLY A 568 54.33 -21.27 -13.14
C GLY A 568 55.26 -20.06 -13.22
N HIS A 569 55.28 -19.25 -12.14
CA HIS A 569 56.47 -18.67 -11.51
C HIS A 569 56.04 -17.92 -10.23
N GLY A 570 56.85 -18.01 -9.17
CA GLY A 570 56.55 -17.51 -7.82
C GLY A 570 56.85 -16.03 -7.57
N GLY A 571 56.20 -15.48 -6.54
CA GLY A 571 56.37 -14.13 -5.99
C GLY A 571 55.40 -13.91 -4.80
N PRO A 572 55.71 -13.05 -3.82
CA PRO A 572 55.36 -13.26 -2.41
C PRO A 572 53.94 -12.83 -2.00
N ALA A 573 53.46 -13.45 -0.92
CA ALA A 573 52.17 -13.24 -0.29
C ALA A 573 51.93 -11.77 0.12
N GLY A 574 51.06 -11.09 -0.61
CA GLY A 574 50.48 -9.80 -0.25
C GLY A 574 49.17 -10.00 0.53
N SER A 575 49.12 -9.41 1.72
CA SER A 575 47.96 -9.24 2.60
C SER A 575 46.62 -9.08 1.84
N LEU A 576 45.75 -10.09 1.92
CA LEU A 576 44.34 -9.99 1.53
C LEU A 576 43.65 -8.99 2.46
N ALA A 577 43.21 -7.86 1.91
CA ALA A 577 42.27 -6.97 2.60
C ALA A 577 40.98 -7.76 2.90
N PRO A 578 40.35 -7.56 4.07
CA PRO A 578 39.13 -8.28 4.42
C PRO A 578 38.02 -7.91 3.42
N ILE A 579 37.52 -8.92 2.74
CA ILE A 579 36.29 -8.85 1.93
C ILE A 579 35.15 -8.53 2.92
N PRO A 580 34.35 -7.47 2.71
CA PRO A 580 33.20 -7.22 3.57
C PRO A 580 32.23 -8.42 3.49
N PRO A 581 31.62 -8.83 4.60
CA PRO A 581 30.74 -10.01 4.61
C PRO A 581 29.61 -9.85 3.60
N LEU A 582 29.39 -10.87 2.77
CA LEU A 582 28.18 -10.99 1.95
C LEU A 582 26.99 -11.21 2.88
N HIS A 583 26.19 -10.17 3.12
CA HIS A 583 24.96 -10.27 3.91
C HIS A 583 23.90 -10.99 3.07
N SER A 584 23.22 -11.97 3.69
CA SER A 584 22.19 -12.79 3.06
C SER A 584 20.80 -12.24 3.39
N PRO A 585 20.10 -11.49 2.51
CA PRO A 585 18.76 -11.01 2.81
C PRO A 585 17.74 -12.11 2.44
N GLY A 586 17.66 -13.13 3.29
CA GLY A 586 16.60 -14.16 3.25
C GLY A 586 15.71 -14.14 4.49
N ARG A 587 15.87 -13.15 5.38
CA ARG A 587 15.11 -13.00 6.62
C ARG A 587 14.06 -11.91 6.38
N THR A 588 12.82 -12.32 6.10
CA THR A 588 11.68 -11.42 5.87
C THR A 588 10.80 -11.40 7.11
N VAL A 589 10.62 -10.21 7.71
CA VAL A 589 9.79 -10.04 8.91
C VAL A 589 8.30 -9.95 8.61
N GLU A 590 7.93 -9.71 7.35
CA GLU A 590 6.53 -9.63 6.88
C GLU A 590 5.67 -10.86 7.28
N SER A 591 6.29 -12.05 7.32
CA SER A 591 5.58 -13.30 7.64
C SER A 591 4.96 -13.32 9.04
N PHE A 592 5.49 -12.54 9.99
CA PHE A 592 4.94 -12.42 11.34
C PHE A 592 3.55 -11.76 11.33
N ALA A 593 3.32 -10.79 10.45
CA ALA A 593 2.01 -10.17 10.29
C ALA A 593 0.97 -11.08 9.62
N ARG A 594 1.42 -12.07 8.84
CA ARG A 594 0.54 -12.99 8.10
C ARG A 594 0.24 -14.30 8.84
N ARG A 595 1.13 -14.70 9.75
CA ARG A 595 1.12 -16.01 10.41
C ARG A 595 -0.24 -16.40 10.98
N ALA A 596 -0.87 -15.53 11.76
CA ALA A 596 -2.14 -15.83 12.44
C ALA A 596 -3.31 -16.06 11.47
N LEU A 597 -3.29 -15.45 10.28
CA LEU A 597 -4.26 -15.66 9.21
C LEU A 597 -3.93 -16.95 8.43
N TRP A 598 -2.65 -17.19 8.12
CA TRP A 598 -2.21 -18.40 7.40
C TRP A 598 -2.51 -19.68 8.16
N ASP A 599 -2.43 -19.67 9.50
CA ASP A 599 -2.77 -20.80 10.36
C ASP A 599 -4.20 -21.33 10.13
N VAL A 600 -5.09 -20.50 9.56
CA VAL A 600 -6.48 -20.87 9.21
C VAL A 600 -6.79 -20.72 7.72
N GLY A 601 -5.77 -20.57 6.87
CA GLY A 601 -5.94 -20.46 5.42
C GLY A 601 -6.50 -19.13 4.93
N LEU A 602 -6.43 -18.06 5.74
CA LEU A 602 -6.78 -16.70 5.36
C LEU A 602 -5.52 -15.91 4.93
N ASN A 603 -5.69 -14.84 4.15
CA ASN A 603 -4.59 -13.96 3.73
C ASN A 603 -5.13 -12.57 3.33
N TYR A 604 -4.24 -11.59 3.09
CA TYR A 604 -4.57 -10.29 2.50
C TYR A 604 -3.71 -9.99 1.26
N GLY A 605 -4.30 -9.24 0.31
CA GLY A 605 -3.77 -9.02 -1.03
C GLY A 605 -2.92 -7.76 -1.24
N HIS A 606 -2.39 -7.15 -0.17
CA HIS A 606 -1.47 -6.01 -0.23
C HIS A 606 -0.23 -6.25 0.67
N GLY A 607 0.76 -5.36 0.61
CA GLY A 607 1.95 -5.40 1.48
C GLY A 607 1.61 -5.08 2.93
N THR A 608 2.47 -5.45 3.87
CA THR A 608 2.25 -5.24 5.32
C THR A 608 2.51 -3.82 5.80
N GLY A 609 3.13 -2.98 4.96
CA GLY A 609 3.39 -1.58 5.29
C GLY A 609 4.42 -0.93 4.38
N HIS A 610 4.60 0.37 4.58
CA HIS A 610 5.43 1.28 3.79
C HIS A 610 6.09 2.33 4.69
N GLY A 611 7.13 3.00 4.19
CA GLY A 611 7.73 4.12 4.91
C GLY A 611 6.78 5.30 5.06
N ILE A 612 7.00 6.12 6.10
CA ILE A 612 6.28 7.38 6.33
C ILE A 612 7.24 8.57 6.23
N GLY A 613 6.91 9.54 5.37
CA GLY A 613 7.68 10.78 5.22
C GLY A 613 7.47 11.77 6.36
N ASN A 614 8.38 12.74 6.47
CA ASN A 614 8.23 13.86 7.42
C ASN A 614 7.70 15.11 6.70
N PHE A 615 6.38 15.32 6.78
CA PHE A 615 5.67 16.32 5.99
C PHE A 615 6.04 16.19 4.50
N LEU A 616 5.92 14.97 3.98
CA LEU A 616 6.22 14.53 2.61
C LEU A 616 5.22 13.42 2.25
N SER A 617 5.56 12.54 1.31
CA SER A 617 4.70 11.42 0.94
C SER A 617 4.35 10.52 2.13
N VAL A 618 3.07 10.14 2.23
CA VAL A 618 2.62 9.13 3.21
C VAL A 618 3.21 7.76 2.90
N HIS A 619 3.32 7.40 1.62
CA HIS A 619 4.06 6.24 1.16
C HIS A 619 5.48 6.67 0.75
N GLU A 620 6.42 6.59 1.69
CA GLU A 620 7.81 6.99 1.47
C GLU A 620 8.72 5.77 1.20
N TRP A 621 9.16 5.65 -0.05
CA TRP A 621 10.21 4.70 -0.40
C TRP A 621 11.58 5.19 0.07
N PRO A 622 12.52 4.28 0.40
CA PRO A 622 12.52 2.84 0.13
C PRO A 622 12.19 1.95 1.34
N VAL A 623 11.61 2.51 2.40
CA VAL A 623 11.25 1.77 3.62
C VAL A 623 9.95 0.99 3.39
N GLY A 624 9.85 -0.23 3.92
CA GLY A 624 8.64 -1.06 3.82
C GLY A 624 8.92 -2.57 3.81
N PHE A 625 7.89 -3.36 3.52
CA PHE A 625 7.92 -4.83 3.61
C PHE A 625 7.81 -5.56 2.26
N GLN A 626 8.06 -4.87 1.15
CA GLN A 626 8.00 -5.39 -0.22
C GLN A 626 9.40 -5.72 -0.76
N SER A 627 9.46 -6.38 -1.91
CA SER A 627 10.70 -6.99 -2.43
C SER A 627 11.79 -5.99 -2.87
N ASN A 628 11.40 -4.75 -3.20
CA ASN A 628 12.28 -3.67 -3.61
C ASN A 628 12.62 -2.69 -2.45
N ASN A 629 12.19 -2.99 -1.22
CA ASN A 629 12.56 -2.21 -0.05
C ASN A 629 13.98 -2.50 0.42
N VAL A 630 14.61 -1.50 1.03
CA VAL A 630 15.94 -1.61 1.62
C VAL A 630 15.86 -2.28 3.01
N PRO A 631 16.98 -2.78 3.56
CA PRO A 631 17.01 -3.23 4.94
C PRO A 631 16.59 -2.13 5.92
N LEU A 632 15.91 -2.52 7.00
CA LEU A 632 15.46 -1.58 8.02
C LEU A 632 16.65 -1.10 8.86
N GLU A 633 16.66 0.21 9.15
CA GLU A 633 17.66 0.89 9.99
C GLU A 633 16.96 1.72 11.07
N ALA A 634 17.63 1.90 12.21
CA ALA A 634 17.13 2.76 13.29
C ALA A 634 16.93 4.20 12.77
N GLY A 635 15.80 4.82 13.13
CA GLY A 635 15.41 6.15 12.63
C GLY A 635 14.44 6.10 11.43
N MET A 636 14.21 4.94 10.82
CA MET A 636 13.17 4.79 9.79
C MET A 636 11.77 4.72 10.42
N PHE A 637 10.79 5.37 9.81
CA PHE A 637 9.36 5.19 10.15
C PHE A 637 8.69 4.31 9.10
N THR A 638 7.82 3.40 9.53
CA THR A 638 7.01 2.51 8.67
C THR A 638 5.62 2.31 9.25
N SER A 639 4.59 2.16 8.40
CA SER A 639 3.30 1.60 8.81
C SER A 639 3.42 0.08 9.03
N ILE A 640 2.52 -0.47 9.86
CA ILE A 640 2.27 -1.89 10.06
C ILE A 640 0.75 -2.09 9.96
N GLU A 641 0.29 -2.59 8.81
CA GLU A 641 -1.12 -2.53 8.39
C GLU A 641 -1.67 -3.88 7.88
N PRO A 642 -1.57 -4.99 8.63
CA PRO A 642 -2.22 -6.23 8.20
C PRO A 642 -3.73 -6.05 8.04
N GLY A 643 -4.31 -6.86 7.16
CA GLY A 643 -5.75 -6.84 6.91
C GLY A 643 -6.35 -8.20 6.61
N TYR A 644 -7.66 -8.22 6.40
CA TYR A 644 -8.42 -9.34 5.86
C TYR A 644 -9.69 -8.82 5.20
N TYR A 645 -9.95 -9.23 3.96
CA TYR A 645 -11.07 -8.74 3.16
C TYR A 645 -11.91 -9.90 2.69
N ARG A 646 -13.19 -9.90 3.06
CA ARG A 646 -14.15 -10.91 2.64
C ARG A 646 -15.11 -10.30 1.63
N ASP A 647 -14.88 -10.60 0.37
CA ASP A 647 -15.62 -10.08 -0.79
C ASP A 647 -17.13 -10.08 -0.56
N GLY A 648 -17.74 -8.90 -0.70
CA GLY A 648 -19.19 -8.71 -0.59
C GLY A 648 -19.74 -8.73 0.83
N GLU A 649 -18.91 -8.88 1.87
CA GLU A 649 -19.35 -8.94 3.27
C GLU A 649 -18.74 -7.83 4.13
N PHE A 650 -17.43 -7.89 4.40
CA PHE A 650 -16.73 -6.94 5.27
C PHE A 650 -15.22 -6.95 4.98
N GLY A 651 -14.52 -5.92 5.44
CA GLY A 651 -13.06 -5.91 5.50
C GLY A 651 -12.55 -5.34 6.81
N ILE A 652 -11.31 -5.70 7.10
CA ILE A 652 -10.61 -5.37 8.33
C ILE A 652 -9.21 -4.94 7.93
N ARG A 653 -8.76 -3.82 8.48
CA ARG A 653 -7.35 -3.42 8.51
C ARG A 653 -7.08 -2.76 9.86
N ILE A 654 -5.91 -3.04 10.40
CA ILE A 654 -5.42 -2.46 11.65
C ILE A 654 -4.04 -1.93 11.37
N GLU A 655 -3.91 -0.62 11.37
CA GLU A 655 -2.69 0.06 10.96
C GLU A 655 -2.15 0.97 12.03
N ASP A 656 -0.85 0.83 12.28
CA ASP A 656 -0.11 1.70 13.17
C ASP A 656 1.21 2.10 12.53
N VAL A 657 1.58 3.37 12.66
CA VAL A 657 2.92 3.85 12.31
C VAL A 657 3.87 3.54 13.45
N ALA A 658 5.06 3.06 13.11
CA ALA A 658 6.12 2.73 14.04
C ALA A 658 7.48 3.25 13.60
N LEU A 659 8.28 3.66 14.58
CA LEU A 659 9.69 4.00 14.42
C LEU A 659 10.55 2.76 14.65
N VAL A 660 11.51 2.50 13.77
CA VAL A 660 12.55 1.49 13.98
C VAL A 660 13.56 2.04 14.98
N VAL A 661 13.78 1.30 16.08
CA VAL A 661 14.70 1.67 17.16
C VAL A 661 15.62 0.50 17.50
N GLU A 662 16.76 0.77 18.13
CA GLU A 662 17.61 -0.29 18.67
C GLU A 662 16.91 -1.06 19.79
N ALA A 663 17.00 -2.38 19.75
CA ALA A 663 16.43 -3.26 20.75
C ALA A 663 17.44 -3.58 21.86
N GLN A 664 16.96 -3.60 23.10
CA GLN A 664 17.73 -4.14 24.22
C GLN A 664 17.55 -5.65 24.27
N THR A 665 18.65 -6.41 24.14
CA THR A 665 18.66 -7.88 24.15
C THR A 665 19.33 -8.43 25.40
N GLU A 666 18.86 -9.58 25.89
CA GLU A 666 19.45 -10.26 27.07
C GLU A 666 20.92 -10.63 26.84
N HIS A 667 21.25 -11.05 25.63
CA HIS A 667 22.61 -11.39 25.24
C HIS A 667 23.27 -10.21 24.53
N GLN A 668 24.50 -9.91 24.91
CA GLN A 668 25.35 -8.98 24.17
C GLN A 668 25.81 -9.67 22.89
N SER A 669 25.43 -9.11 21.75
CA SER A 669 25.84 -9.54 20.41
C SER A 669 26.77 -8.49 19.82
N GLU A 670 27.68 -8.88 18.92
CA GLU A 670 28.41 -7.93 18.07
C GLU A 670 27.49 -7.26 17.04
N GLU A 671 26.37 -7.91 16.71
CA GLU A 671 25.35 -7.41 15.79
C GLU A 671 24.29 -6.59 16.56
N THR A 672 24.01 -5.38 16.08
CA THR A 672 22.91 -4.54 16.61
C THR A 672 21.56 -5.17 16.27
N PHE A 673 20.66 -5.23 17.24
CA PHE A 673 19.27 -5.63 17.05
C PHE A 673 18.35 -4.41 17.03
N LEU A 674 17.27 -4.53 16.29
CA LEU A 674 16.23 -3.52 16.08
C LEU A 674 14.88 -4.06 16.56
N THR A 675 13.98 -3.13 16.87
CA THR A 675 12.56 -3.37 17.18
C THR A 675 11.75 -2.15 16.73
N PHE A 676 10.44 -2.18 16.95
CA PHE A 676 9.53 -1.09 16.60
C PHE A 676 9.00 -0.36 17.83
N GLU A 677 8.98 0.96 17.77
CA GLU A 677 8.26 1.84 18.68
C GLU A 677 7.00 2.37 17.96
N VAL A 678 5.83 1.82 18.29
CA VAL A 678 4.55 2.30 17.74
C VAL A 678 4.28 3.74 18.19
N VAL A 679 3.99 4.63 17.25
CA VAL A 679 3.69 6.05 17.48
C VAL A 679 2.24 6.42 17.21
N SER A 680 1.45 5.58 16.52
CA SER A 680 -0.02 5.73 16.45
C SER A 680 -0.65 5.43 17.82
N LEU A 681 -1.50 6.33 18.33
CA LEU A 681 -1.98 6.33 19.72
C LEU A 681 -3.50 6.32 19.83
N VAL A 682 -4.16 5.37 19.14
CA VAL A 682 -5.63 5.24 19.12
C VAL A 682 -6.01 3.82 19.55
N PRO A 683 -6.98 3.63 20.47
CA PRO A 683 -7.35 2.30 20.96
C PRO A 683 -7.89 1.40 19.83
N TYR A 684 -7.77 0.09 20.02
CA TYR A 684 -8.40 -0.90 19.15
C TYR A 684 -9.83 -1.17 19.62
N ASP A 685 -10.73 -1.52 18.70
CA ASP A 685 -12.11 -1.85 19.06
C ASP A 685 -12.16 -3.10 19.94
N ARG A 686 -12.57 -2.91 21.20
CA ARG A 686 -12.64 -3.98 22.23
C ARG A 686 -13.73 -5.01 21.93
N ASN A 687 -14.81 -4.60 21.27
CA ASN A 687 -15.96 -5.45 20.97
C ASN A 687 -15.60 -6.53 19.94
N LEU A 688 -14.69 -6.19 19.02
CA LEU A 688 -14.19 -7.09 17.98
C LEU A 688 -13.10 -8.07 18.46
N ILE A 689 -12.54 -7.88 19.65
CA ILE A 689 -11.47 -8.75 20.18
C ILE A 689 -12.07 -10.00 20.83
N ASP A 690 -11.63 -11.17 20.36
CA ASP A 690 -11.88 -12.46 21.00
C ASP A 690 -10.73 -12.84 21.95
N LEU A 691 -10.91 -12.57 23.24
CA LEU A 691 -9.94 -12.89 24.28
C LEU A 691 -9.64 -14.39 24.39
N SER A 692 -10.50 -15.28 23.88
CA SER A 692 -10.24 -16.72 23.89
C SER A 692 -9.13 -17.11 22.91
N LEU A 693 -8.96 -16.36 21.81
CA LEU A 693 -7.89 -16.54 20.84
C LEU A 693 -6.56 -15.94 21.34
N LEU A 694 -6.64 -14.88 22.16
CA LEU A 694 -5.48 -14.24 22.77
C LEU A 694 -5.01 -14.93 24.06
N SER A 695 -5.86 -15.71 24.73
CA SER A 695 -5.52 -16.36 26.00
C SER A 695 -5.01 -17.80 25.83
N PRO A 696 -4.25 -18.34 26.80
CA PRO A 696 -3.70 -19.71 26.73
C PRO A 696 -4.71 -20.87 26.73
N GLU A 697 -6.01 -20.66 27.03
CA GLU A 697 -6.81 -21.74 27.65
C GLU A 697 -7.88 -22.49 26.81
N GLN A 698 -8.01 -22.30 25.49
CA GLN A 698 -9.05 -23.04 24.73
C GLN A 698 -8.56 -23.86 23.53
N VAL A 699 -7.71 -24.87 23.78
CA VAL A 699 -7.60 -26.06 22.90
C VAL A 699 -7.74 -27.36 23.71
N ARG A 700 -8.72 -27.40 24.62
CA ARG A 700 -9.25 -28.67 25.14
C ARG A 700 -10.73 -28.77 24.75
N GLY A 701 -11.03 -29.31 23.57
CA GLY A 701 -12.43 -29.61 23.27
C GLY A 701 -12.87 -30.05 21.87
N VAL A 702 -12.04 -30.01 20.80
CA VAL A 702 -12.57 -30.24 19.43
C VAL A 702 -12.03 -31.48 18.69
N LEU A 703 -11.12 -32.26 19.27
CA LEU A 703 -10.72 -33.56 18.68
C LEU A 703 -11.14 -34.74 19.56
N GLY A 704 -12.46 -34.89 19.68
CA GLY A 704 -13.11 -36.04 20.30
C GLY A 704 -13.84 -36.91 19.29
N VAL A 705 -13.22 -37.27 18.14
CA VAL A 705 -13.76 -38.34 17.27
C VAL A 705 -12.62 -39.19 16.68
N GLY A 706 -12.43 -40.36 17.30
CA GLY A 706 -12.14 -41.62 16.61
C GLY A 706 -10.75 -41.85 16.00
N SER A 707 -9.82 -42.41 16.79
CA SER A 707 -8.96 -43.48 16.26
C SER A 707 -8.63 -44.52 17.34
N ARG A 708 -8.88 -45.79 17.02
CA ARG A 708 -8.47 -46.98 17.77
C ARG A 708 -7.29 -47.60 17.04
N ALA A 709 -6.38 -48.20 17.82
CA ALA A 709 -5.17 -48.97 17.46
C ALA A 709 -3.95 -48.10 17.08
N GLY A 710 -2.74 -48.31 17.60
CA GLY A 710 -2.17 -49.29 18.52
C GLY A 710 -0.64 -49.19 18.46
N THR A 711 0.01 -49.64 19.53
CA THR A 711 1.46 -49.89 19.72
C THR A 711 2.40 -48.76 20.18
N ARG A 712 3.20 -49.15 21.19
CA ARG A 712 4.17 -48.43 22.02
C ARG A 712 5.43 -48.04 21.24
N GLY A 713 6.01 -46.88 21.56
CA GLY A 713 7.42 -46.55 21.27
C GLY A 713 7.81 -45.10 21.56
N GLN A 714 8.47 -44.89 22.72
CA GLN A 714 9.37 -43.77 23.08
C GLN A 714 8.92 -42.31 22.86
N HIS A 715 8.47 -41.68 23.95
CA HIS A 715 8.24 -40.23 24.07
C HIS A 715 9.52 -39.49 24.47
N GLY A 716 9.86 -38.45 23.71
CA GLY A 716 10.94 -37.50 24.05
C GLY A 716 11.08 -36.34 23.07
N GLY A 717 9.98 -35.78 22.54
CA GLY A 717 10.06 -34.70 21.54
C GLY A 717 8.79 -33.90 21.24
N LEU A 718 7.64 -34.19 21.87
CA LEU A 718 6.36 -33.53 21.58
C LEU A 718 5.94 -32.46 22.62
N ASP A 719 6.66 -32.34 23.74
CA ASP A 719 6.29 -31.44 24.83
C ASP A 719 6.99 -30.06 24.75
N ALA A 720 8.11 -29.94 24.04
CA ALA A 720 8.82 -28.66 23.88
C ALA A 720 8.08 -27.66 22.97
N ALA A 721 7.46 -28.13 21.88
CA ALA A 721 6.68 -27.29 20.96
C ALA A 721 5.35 -26.79 21.58
N LYS A 722 4.79 -27.53 22.55
CA LYS A 722 3.55 -27.14 23.25
C LYS A 722 3.78 -26.10 24.34
N ASN A 723 4.95 -26.10 24.99
CA ASN A 723 5.30 -25.11 26.01
C ASN A 723 5.69 -23.74 25.43
N GLN A 724 6.32 -23.67 24.24
CA GLN A 724 6.60 -22.39 23.58
C GLN A 724 5.33 -21.64 23.15
N GLY A 725 4.30 -22.39 22.70
CA GLY A 725 3.00 -21.82 22.36
C GLY A 725 2.12 -21.39 23.55
N HIS A 726 2.51 -21.72 24.79
CA HIS A 726 1.79 -21.31 26.01
C HIS A 726 2.34 -19.98 26.57
N GLY A 727 3.65 -19.72 26.40
CA GLY A 727 4.28 -18.46 26.78
C GLY A 727 3.89 -17.27 25.91
N MET A 728 3.76 -17.47 24.58
CA MET A 728 3.46 -16.37 23.64
C MET A 728 2.03 -15.78 23.75
N ARG A 729 1.07 -16.44 24.38
CA ARG A 729 -0.34 -15.98 24.35
C ARG A 729 -0.66 -14.92 25.40
N MET A 730 -0.09 -15.05 26.60
CA MET A 730 -0.17 -14.00 27.62
C MET A 730 0.49 -12.67 27.19
N GLU A 731 1.36 -12.74 26.18
CA GLU A 731 2.12 -11.61 25.69
C GLU A 731 1.27 -10.63 24.85
N TRP A 732 0.22 -11.07 24.15
CA TRP A 732 -0.69 -10.16 23.42
C TRP A 732 -1.51 -9.28 24.36
N ILE A 733 -2.09 -9.86 25.42
CA ILE A 733 -2.87 -9.10 26.41
C ILE A 733 -1.96 -8.10 27.15
N ARG A 734 -0.73 -8.52 27.51
CA ARG A 734 0.27 -7.62 28.10
C ARG A 734 0.62 -6.46 27.17
N TYR A 735 0.84 -6.75 25.89
CA TYR A 735 1.08 -5.71 24.89
C TYR A 735 -0.09 -4.74 24.79
N LEU A 736 -1.33 -5.24 24.65
CA LEU A 736 -2.51 -4.38 24.56
C LEU A 736 -2.65 -3.45 25.78
N ASN A 737 -2.44 -3.98 26.99
CA ASN A 737 -2.51 -3.18 28.21
C ASN A 737 -1.39 -2.13 28.27
N SER A 738 -0.16 -2.48 27.86
CA SER A 738 0.96 -1.54 27.79
C SER A 738 0.75 -0.47 26.71
N TYR A 739 0.20 -0.84 25.56
CA TYR A 739 -0.18 0.09 24.49
C TYR A 739 -1.24 1.08 24.97
N TYR A 740 -2.27 0.60 25.68
CA TYR A 740 -3.33 1.43 26.24
C TYR A 740 -2.83 2.37 27.35
N GLU A 741 -1.86 1.93 28.14
CA GLU A 741 -1.15 2.79 29.08
C GLU A 741 -0.36 3.89 28.36
N LYS A 742 0.40 3.53 27.32
CA LYS A 742 1.13 4.50 26.48
C LYS A 742 0.20 5.54 25.84
N ILE A 743 -0.99 5.12 25.37
CA ILE A 743 -2.00 6.05 24.85
C ILE A 743 -2.40 7.08 25.92
N ARG A 744 -2.73 6.62 27.14
CA ARG A 744 -3.12 7.56 28.22
C ARG A 744 -1.99 8.51 28.56
N GLU A 745 -0.77 8.00 28.71
CA GLU A 745 0.40 8.82 29.05
C GLU A 745 0.67 9.93 28.04
N ARG A 746 0.44 9.65 26.75
CA ARG A 746 0.81 10.55 25.65
C ARG A 746 -0.32 11.46 25.19
N VAL A 747 -1.57 10.98 25.21
CA VAL A 747 -2.71 11.69 24.63
C VAL A 747 -3.54 12.43 25.68
N GLU A 748 -3.66 11.94 26.92
CA GLU A 748 -4.41 12.68 27.96
C GLU A 748 -3.90 14.09 28.22
N PRO A 749 -2.57 14.37 28.26
CA PRO A 749 -2.08 15.73 28.45
C PRO A 749 -2.56 16.68 27.34
N GLU A 750 -2.63 16.18 26.11
CA GLU A 750 -3.06 16.95 24.95
C GLU A 750 -4.58 17.20 24.97
N LEU A 751 -5.39 16.20 25.31
CA LEU A 751 -6.84 16.38 25.50
C LEU A 751 -7.15 17.41 26.60
N ARG A 752 -6.43 17.35 27.73
CA ARG A 752 -6.55 18.33 28.82
C ARG A 752 -6.14 19.73 28.36
N ARG A 753 -5.06 19.85 27.58
CA ARG A 753 -4.61 21.13 26.99
C ARG A 753 -5.69 21.75 26.11
N GLN A 754 -6.35 20.94 25.30
CA GLN A 754 -7.45 21.37 24.41
C GLN A 754 -8.81 21.49 25.11
N ARG A 755 -8.91 21.12 26.42
CA ARG A 755 -10.15 21.13 27.23
C ARG A 755 -11.25 20.21 26.70
N LEU A 756 -10.85 19.05 26.21
CA LEU A 756 -11.70 18.01 25.63
C LEU A 756 -12.04 16.95 26.69
N GLU A 757 -12.87 17.32 27.67
CA GLU A 757 -13.17 16.48 28.85
C GLU A 757 -14.00 15.24 28.51
N GLU A 758 -14.86 15.32 27.49
CA GLU A 758 -15.69 14.19 27.08
C GLU A 758 -14.86 13.12 26.35
N GLU A 759 -13.99 13.56 25.45
CA GLU A 759 -13.01 12.73 24.76
C GLU A 759 -12.02 12.11 25.74
N LEU A 760 -11.62 12.84 26.79
CA LEU A 760 -10.77 12.32 27.85
C LEU A 760 -11.45 11.16 28.60
N ALA A 761 -12.72 11.33 28.99
CA ALA A 761 -13.48 10.27 29.65
C ALA A 761 -13.65 9.05 28.74
N TRP A 762 -13.98 9.28 27.48
CA TRP A 762 -14.10 8.23 26.46
C TRP A 762 -12.79 7.46 26.26
N LEU A 763 -11.66 8.17 26.21
CA LEU A 763 -10.34 7.56 26.06
C LEU A 763 -10.01 6.66 27.25
N GLN A 764 -10.33 7.11 28.48
CA GLN A 764 -10.07 6.36 29.70
C GLN A 764 -10.87 5.06 29.74
N GLU A 765 -12.14 5.09 29.37
CA GLU A 765 -12.99 3.90 29.25
C GLU A 765 -12.49 2.95 28.15
N SER A 766 -12.21 3.50 26.97
CA SER A 766 -11.77 2.72 25.80
C SER A 766 -10.39 2.06 25.99
N THR A 767 -9.59 2.56 26.93
CA THR A 767 -8.25 2.06 27.23
C THR A 767 -8.18 1.23 28.52
N GLU A 768 -9.30 0.89 29.17
CA GLU A 768 -9.29 0.05 30.37
C GLU A 768 -8.49 -1.26 30.16
N PRO A 769 -7.66 -1.70 31.12
CA PRO A 769 -6.84 -2.89 30.94
C PRO A 769 -7.70 -4.15 30.80
N PHE A 770 -7.35 -5.02 29.86
CA PHE A 770 -7.90 -6.36 29.76
C PHE A 770 -7.45 -7.23 30.94
N PRO A 771 -8.30 -8.14 31.43
CA PRO A 771 -7.95 -9.03 32.53
C PRO A 771 -6.84 -10.01 32.11
N LEU A 772 -5.77 -10.10 32.92
CA LEU A 772 -4.64 -11.02 32.70
C LEU A 772 -4.94 -12.46 33.15
N SER A 773 -6.10 -12.71 33.77
CA SER A 773 -6.58 -14.04 34.11
C SER A 773 -8.10 -14.11 33.93
N SER A 774 -8.62 -15.27 33.52
CA SER A 774 -10.06 -15.53 33.62
C SER A 774 -10.43 -15.71 35.08
N ALA A 775 -10.53 -14.62 35.83
CA ALA A 775 -11.29 -14.63 37.07
C ALA A 775 -12.72 -14.98 36.67
N ARG A 776 -13.17 -16.19 36.97
CA ARG A 776 -14.60 -16.52 37.04
C ARG A 776 -15.20 -15.57 38.07
N THR A 777 -15.73 -14.45 37.63
CA THR A 777 -16.71 -13.71 38.41
C THR A 777 -17.96 -14.58 38.40
N VAL A 778 -18.06 -15.48 39.38
CA VAL A 778 -19.35 -16.00 39.80
C VAL A 778 -20.13 -14.76 40.21
N ALA A 779 -21.12 -14.39 39.41
CA ALA A 779 -22.09 -13.38 39.80
C ALA A 779 -22.79 -13.88 41.07
N ALA A 780 -22.30 -13.45 42.24
CA ALA A 780 -23.11 -13.41 43.44
C ALA A 780 -24.17 -12.36 43.17
N GLY A 781 -25.42 -12.81 42.98
CA GLY A 781 -26.54 -11.95 42.66
C GLY A 781 -26.65 -10.80 43.66
N THR A 782 -26.60 -9.58 43.14
CA THR A 782 -27.09 -8.40 43.84
C THR A 782 -28.59 -8.58 44.00
N LEU A 783 -29.00 -9.03 45.18
CA LEU A 783 -30.35 -8.85 45.68
C LEU A 783 -30.65 -7.34 45.63
N VAL A 784 -31.51 -6.94 44.71
CA VAL A 784 -32.14 -5.62 44.72
C VAL A 784 -33.05 -5.57 45.95
N LEU A 785 -32.53 -5.03 47.06
CA LEU A 785 -33.36 -4.54 48.16
C LEU A 785 -33.96 -3.21 47.70
N ALA A 786 -35.19 -3.27 47.19
CA ALA A 786 -36.03 -2.10 46.99
C ALA A 786 -36.36 -1.45 48.34
N PRO A 787 -36.23 -0.12 48.52
CA PRO A 787 -36.78 0.54 49.69
C PRO A 787 -38.28 0.77 49.46
N LEU A 788 -39.09 0.00 50.18
CA LEU A 788 -40.49 0.29 50.46
C LEU A 788 -40.57 1.53 51.37
N LEU A 789 -40.85 2.71 50.81
CA LEU A 789 -41.35 3.84 51.61
C LEU A 789 -42.12 4.83 50.74
N SER A 790 -43.45 4.72 50.73
CA SER A 790 -44.39 5.83 50.49
C SER A 790 -45.85 5.38 50.56
N VAL A 791 -46.30 4.88 51.71
CA VAL A 791 -47.70 5.03 52.15
C VAL A 791 -47.68 5.13 53.67
N LEU A 792 -47.90 6.33 54.21
CA LEU A 792 -48.63 6.62 55.46
C LEU A 792 -48.50 8.12 55.79
N LEU A 793 -49.29 8.93 55.08
CA LEU A 793 -49.80 10.18 55.60
C LEU A 793 -51.20 9.91 56.14
N SER A 794 -51.34 9.77 57.45
CA SER A 794 -52.56 10.12 58.19
C SER A 794 -52.35 9.97 59.69
N GLY A 795 -52.47 11.08 60.42
CA GLY A 795 -53.17 11.11 61.70
C GLY A 795 -52.36 11.43 62.96
N LEU A 796 -52.52 12.69 63.41
CA LEU A 796 -52.60 13.15 64.82
C LEU A 796 -51.25 13.20 65.57
N GLY A 797 -50.80 14.29 66.18
CA GLY A 797 -51.48 15.47 66.71
C GLY A 797 -51.10 15.63 68.19
N ALA A 798 -50.17 16.55 68.49
CA ALA A 798 -49.97 17.29 69.75
C ALA A 798 -48.61 18.00 69.68
#